data_AF-A0A178F447-F1
#
_entry.id   AF-A0A178F447-F1
#
_cell.length_a   1.000
_cell.length_b   1.000
_cell.length_c   1.000
_cell.angle_alpha   90.00
_cell.angle_beta   90.00
_cell.angle_gamma   90.00
#
_symmetry.space_group_name_H-M   'P 1'
#
loop_
_entity.id
_entity.type
_entity.pdbx_description
1 polymer ?
#
loop_
_entity_poly.entity_id
_entity_poly.type
_entity_poly.pdbx_seq_one_letter_code
_entity_poly.pdbx_strand_id
1 'polypeptide(L)'
;MKPEISPSSSEDPAESGTVVPKSASKAQTCESCRSTHSKCDGRTPTCTSCRQRNEPCQYSYPSSTLKPTQRPPLSPSGRPSKSPRLSLPTRPASIKRPSTQADDRELFSKGSSVISDDISDSEADDLSTEKSASVTNTKDLLKLFQRSRKKGPEPRSTSIEIVESFDSRGTDKDTLDLSTWLAELKEAILHRTDTSKPGYREKAKRELARLSLLQKDNPGITEIKPDPLDLIRPPRSIADRYFAIYLTREYVNLPVFHLPALHAMYIELYTSKNSGDDKIISLGIFNMIFALGSIAIDPYFDASDYFNTAQRLLRLGSLGPDSFSTIQAHILASQYLIAIHNFHAAWKSIGLAIRIAESLRLHLCSGSQHLEDRVDRELARRLWHSCILLERTIALNLGSKTVVTPRSFQTPLPTPLENEYIDVIFGGKPAASSERPSIIEFFTAYTRLMERYEDVVAVQEEFRPITHHPHKLMGICEFTTLLNADRKLCNWMAALPPFLLPESNHSSLESPVAKRQHNILRVRYLSIRLLLWRPLLALVAASPDLLLGKSTSNRSGEACEIVDTPIIHTIILKGACKCILSAQEIINCLAENQHPDGKIDHQAPIPDWWENITSTFICALVLLAARLCPVDLIKQLPRGSKSVEDAWEKCTGLFSEYRKFDSKAGTYLVAIKSLANSVAEMASTNPPRAKDRESDAQPINDVTWLETLPNDLPCSYQAEVPLFETYMDCLTADEPYSLGGSTVHFTSTASKMAATMQAANRLQSVLKAGKTAYGVWQMFPGANLSRVMARCGFDWVLVDTEHGNIDDAQMHEAVGVIAATGVSPVVRIAANEGWMVKRMFMVNTAFITGEMDNDGSEIGALDAGAHGILVPLLETADDARKLVQSAKFPPVGKRGFGAPFAMGSIGNVSPIEYLQHANDALITAVQIETKSALDNVEEIARVPGVDVLLVGPWDLGNNIGRPVVTAEFHPDLEIAIERIRKAATGNGKKAGIYCPSGEFAKKYIDQGFHMVSVISDVTALPIFLSQSLKVAKGE
;
A
#
# COMPACT_ATOMS: atom_id res chain seq x y z
N MET A 1 53.77 46.20 23.32
CA MET A 1 54.25 46.31 21.92
C MET A 1 53.10 45.82 21.05
N LYS A 2 52.37 46.61 20.25
CA LYS A 2 52.59 47.97 19.67
C LYS A 2 53.73 47.99 18.64
N PRO A 3 53.60 48.70 17.49
CA PRO A 3 52.47 48.84 16.55
C PRO A 3 52.79 48.15 15.18
N GLU A 4 52.37 48.46 13.94
CA GLU A 4 52.12 49.70 13.11
C GLU A 4 51.15 49.35 11.94
N ILE A 5 50.15 50.14 11.50
CA ILE A 5 49.97 51.57 11.09
C ILE A 5 49.83 51.70 9.55
N SER A 6 48.93 52.62 9.12
CA SER A 6 48.45 52.91 7.76
C SER A 6 49.17 54.16 7.16
N PRO A 7 48.68 55.01 6.21
CA PRO A 7 47.39 55.19 5.50
C PRO A 7 47.57 54.95 3.95
N SER A 8 47.01 55.63 2.92
CA SER A 8 46.10 56.80 2.72
C SER A 8 45.62 56.85 1.24
N SER A 9 44.56 57.55 0.81
CA SER A 9 43.17 57.72 1.31
C SER A 9 42.42 58.79 0.49
N SER A 10 41.56 58.42 -0.47
CA SER A 10 40.65 59.33 -1.22
C SER A 10 39.57 58.52 -1.99
N GLU A 11 38.32 58.92 -2.16
CA GLU A 11 37.49 60.02 -1.58
C GLU A 11 35.99 59.59 -1.71
N ASP A 12 35.10 60.18 -0.91
CA ASP A 12 33.64 59.93 -0.84
C ASP A 12 32.83 60.69 -1.93
N PRO A 13 31.47 60.56 -2.11
CA PRO A 13 30.48 59.81 -1.30
C PRO A 13 29.43 58.94 -2.06
N ALA A 14 28.74 58.10 -1.27
CA ALA A 14 27.32 57.67 -1.33
C ALA A 14 26.51 57.53 -2.65
N GLU A 15 25.85 56.38 -2.83
CA GLU A 15 24.38 56.28 -2.69
C GLU A 15 23.88 54.83 -2.48
N SER A 16 22.63 54.66 -2.01
CA SER A 16 22.08 53.36 -1.57
C SER A 16 21.32 52.61 -2.68
N GLY A 17 21.64 51.33 -2.91
CA GLY A 17 20.94 50.46 -3.87
C GLY A 17 20.51 49.11 -3.27
N THR A 18 19.20 48.88 -3.10
CA THR A 18 18.64 47.61 -2.61
C THR A 18 18.67 46.51 -3.67
N VAL A 19 19.25 45.35 -3.33
CA VAL A 19 19.31 44.18 -4.23
C VAL A 19 18.08 43.30 -4.05
N VAL A 20 17.30 43.14 -5.12
CA VAL A 20 16.11 42.26 -5.18
C VAL A 20 16.44 40.99 -5.98
N PRO A 21 16.00 39.78 -5.57
CA PRO A 21 16.39 38.53 -6.23
C PRO A 21 15.90 38.40 -7.68
N LYS A 22 16.72 37.80 -8.55
CA LYS A 22 16.37 37.46 -9.94
C LYS A 22 15.67 36.10 -9.99
N SER A 23 14.35 36.08 -10.22
CA SER A 23 13.64 34.88 -10.69
C SER A 23 13.31 35.01 -12.19
N ALA A 24 13.71 34.03 -12.98
CA ALA A 24 13.63 34.09 -14.45
C ALA A 24 12.32 33.49 -14.99
N SER A 25 11.19 34.14 -14.71
CA SER A 25 9.99 33.96 -15.55
C SER A 25 10.20 34.66 -16.89
N LYS A 26 9.55 34.18 -17.96
CA LYS A 26 9.59 34.88 -19.26
C LYS A 26 8.87 36.23 -19.12
N ALA A 27 9.63 37.32 -19.03
CA ALA A 27 9.09 38.66 -18.86
C ALA A 27 8.08 39.00 -19.96
N GLN A 28 6.81 39.13 -19.58
CA GLN A 28 5.74 39.50 -20.49
C GLN A 28 5.94 40.96 -20.94
N THR A 29 5.78 41.23 -22.23
CA THR A 29 5.82 42.60 -22.77
C THR A 29 4.50 43.30 -22.48
N CYS A 30 4.53 44.53 -21.95
CA CYS A 30 3.33 45.36 -21.87
C CYS A 30 2.86 45.78 -23.28
N GLU A 31 1.57 46.07 -23.43
CA GLU A 31 0.96 46.28 -24.74
C GLU A 31 1.49 47.53 -25.44
N SER A 32 1.70 48.63 -24.72
CA SER A 32 2.28 49.87 -25.27
C SER A 32 3.73 49.72 -25.70
N CYS A 33 4.52 48.83 -25.08
CA CYS A 33 5.85 48.48 -25.60
C CYS A 33 5.78 47.55 -26.81
N ARG A 34 4.82 46.61 -26.82
CA ARG A 34 4.58 45.70 -27.96
C ARG A 34 4.16 46.46 -29.22
N SER A 35 3.19 47.37 -29.12
CA SER A 35 2.70 48.17 -30.25
C SER A 35 3.75 49.11 -30.83
N THR A 36 4.65 49.62 -29.98
CA THR A 36 5.76 50.50 -30.37
C THR A 36 7.08 49.76 -30.64
N HIS A 37 7.06 48.42 -30.67
CA HIS A 37 8.24 47.54 -30.87
C HIS A 37 9.45 47.87 -29.95
N SER A 38 9.19 48.46 -28.79
CA SER A 38 10.22 48.91 -27.83
C SER A 38 10.54 47.84 -26.79
N LYS A 39 11.77 47.85 -26.27
CA LYS A 39 12.15 46.96 -25.16
C LYS A 39 11.31 47.27 -23.92
N CYS A 40 10.82 46.24 -23.25
CA CYS A 40 10.08 46.31 -21.99
C CYS A 40 10.87 45.57 -20.91
N ASP A 41 10.98 46.13 -19.71
CA ASP A 41 11.67 45.53 -18.57
C ASP A 41 10.75 44.70 -17.65
N GLY A 42 9.47 44.56 -18.01
CA GLY A 42 8.51 43.68 -17.32
C GLY A 42 8.04 44.17 -15.95
N ARG A 43 8.43 45.39 -15.51
CA ARG A 43 8.07 45.92 -14.20
C ARG A 43 6.60 46.35 -14.12
N THR A 44 5.89 45.87 -13.11
CA THR A 44 4.55 46.35 -12.72
C THR A 44 4.65 47.38 -11.58
N PRO A 45 3.69 48.32 -11.46
CA PRO A 45 2.54 48.55 -12.35
C PRO A 45 2.91 49.25 -13.66
N THR A 46 4.12 49.79 -13.80
CA THR A 46 4.53 50.55 -15.00
C THR A 46 5.97 50.22 -15.37
N CYS A 47 6.18 49.75 -16.59
CA CYS A 47 7.51 49.44 -17.11
C CYS A 47 8.34 50.73 -17.30
N THR A 48 9.66 50.64 -17.17
CA THR A 48 10.53 51.84 -17.20
C THR A 48 10.39 52.60 -18.52
N SER A 49 10.23 51.88 -19.63
CA SER A 49 10.10 52.46 -20.98
C SER A 49 8.74 53.07 -21.31
N CYS A 50 7.67 52.74 -20.57
CA CYS A 50 6.41 53.48 -20.62
C CYS A 50 6.45 54.70 -19.68
N ARG A 51 7.04 54.55 -18.48
CA ARG A 51 7.22 55.66 -17.53
C ARG A 51 8.03 56.81 -18.13
N GLN A 52 9.08 56.52 -18.89
CA GLN A 52 9.89 57.54 -19.59
C GLN A 52 9.15 58.26 -20.72
N ARG A 53 8.14 57.63 -21.34
CA ARG A 53 7.30 58.24 -22.39
C ARG A 53 6.01 58.86 -21.86
N ASN A 54 5.75 58.73 -20.56
CA ASN A 54 4.49 59.10 -19.91
C ASN A 54 3.25 58.41 -20.55
N GLU A 55 3.44 57.20 -21.08
CA GLU A 55 2.41 56.38 -21.73
C GLU A 55 1.73 55.43 -20.72
N PRO A 56 0.42 55.13 -20.88
CA PRO A 56 -0.24 54.11 -20.08
C PRO A 56 0.40 52.74 -20.31
N CYS A 57 0.60 51.96 -19.26
CA CYS A 57 1.27 50.66 -19.30
C CYS A 57 0.30 49.56 -18.88
N GLN A 58 -0.15 48.74 -19.83
CA GLN A 58 -1.09 47.65 -19.58
C GLN A 58 -0.48 46.27 -19.87
N TYR A 59 -0.85 45.30 -19.04
CA TYR A 59 -0.48 43.90 -19.14
C TYR A 59 -1.75 43.05 -19.19
N SER A 60 -2.08 42.50 -20.36
CA SER A 60 -3.22 41.58 -20.49
C SER A 60 -2.86 40.19 -19.96
N TYR A 61 -3.45 39.82 -18.82
CA TYR A 61 -3.37 38.47 -18.25
C TYR A 61 -4.54 37.63 -18.78
N PRO A 62 -4.33 36.37 -19.20
CA PRO A 62 -5.42 35.47 -19.56
C PRO A 62 -6.21 35.08 -18.30
N SER A 63 -7.48 35.50 -18.23
CA SER A 63 -8.35 35.35 -17.07
C SER A 63 -8.84 33.91 -16.84
N SER A 64 -7.99 33.04 -16.30
CA SER A 64 -8.36 31.66 -15.95
C SER A 64 -7.79 31.17 -14.62
N THR A 65 -7.98 31.93 -13.54
CA THR A 65 -7.91 31.39 -12.16
C THR A 65 -8.76 32.21 -11.19
N LEU A 66 -9.64 31.51 -10.47
CA LEU A 66 -10.33 31.91 -9.22
C LEU A 66 -11.14 33.23 -9.21
N LYS A 67 -12.47 33.11 -9.29
CA LYS A 67 -13.41 33.84 -8.40
C LYS A 67 -14.55 32.92 -7.92
N PRO A 68 -15.07 33.09 -6.70
CA PRO A 68 -16.09 32.21 -6.11
C PRO A 68 -17.52 32.59 -6.53
N THR A 69 -18.45 31.64 -6.47
CA THR A 69 -19.87 31.85 -6.82
C THR A 69 -20.82 31.50 -5.67
N GLN A 70 -21.53 32.50 -5.18
CA GLN A 70 -22.76 32.32 -4.40
C GLN A 70 -23.95 32.06 -5.36
N ARG A 71 -24.98 31.35 -4.90
CA ARG A 71 -26.37 31.37 -5.45
C ARG A 71 -27.14 32.53 -4.79
N PRO A 72 -28.27 33.08 -5.32
CA PRO A 72 -29.37 32.40 -6.05
C PRO A 72 -29.92 33.28 -7.24
N PRO A 73 -31.20 33.23 -7.70
CA PRO A 73 -32.29 32.23 -7.64
C PRO A 73 -32.70 31.72 -9.05
N LEU A 74 -33.98 31.37 -9.28
CA LEU A 74 -34.48 30.59 -10.44
C LEU A 74 -35.48 31.32 -11.37
N SER A 75 -35.58 30.81 -12.61
CA SER A 75 -36.71 30.91 -13.59
C SER A 75 -36.84 32.20 -14.45
N PRO A 76 -37.53 32.17 -15.63
CA PRO A 76 -37.75 31.07 -16.58
C PRO A 76 -37.57 31.41 -18.10
N SER A 77 -37.33 30.36 -18.91
CA SER A 77 -37.61 30.23 -20.36
C SER A 77 -36.77 31.02 -21.41
N GLY A 78 -36.56 30.38 -22.58
CA GLY A 78 -35.98 31.00 -23.80
C GLY A 78 -35.00 30.08 -24.58
N ARG A 79 -35.28 29.80 -25.86
CA ARG A 79 -34.42 29.01 -26.80
C ARG A 79 -34.08 29.86 -28.03
N PRO A 80 -32.90 29.66 -28.66
CA PRO A 80 -32.86 28.85 -29.88
C PRO A 80 -31.73 27.79 -29.84
N SER A 81 -31.24 27.30 -30.99
CA SER A 81 -30.43 26.06 -31.05
C SER A 81 -29.64 25.85 -32.36
N LYS A 82 -28.67 24.92 -32.30
CA LYS A 82 -27.90 24.25 -33.40
C LYS A 82 -26.63 24.99 -33.90
N SER A 83 -25.60 24.35 -34.47
CA SER A 83 -25.03 22.97 -34.38
C SER A 83 -23.77 22.91 -35.30
N PRO A 84 -22.81 21.97 -35.15
CA PRO A 84 -22.97 20.65 -35.81
C PRO A 84 -22.41 19.44 -35.01
N ARG A 85 -22.63 18.23 -35.52
CA ARG A 85 -22.02 16.96 -35.07
C ARG A 85 -21.17 16.36 -36.20
N LEU A 86 -20.18 15.53 -35.85
CA LEU A 86 -19.57 14.54 -36.74
C LEU A 86 -20.15 13.14 -36.46
N SER A 87 -20.10 12.26 -37.45
CA SER A 87 -20.90 11.02 -37.51
C SER A 87 -20.06 9.75 -37.66
N LEU A 88 -20.48 8.67 -37.00
CA LEU A 88 -20.03 7.29 -37.26
C LEU A 88 -20.77 6.69 -38.48
N PRO A 89 -20.14 5.80 -39.27
CA PRO A 89 -20.79 5.08 -40.35
C PRO A 89 -21.49 3.81 -39.84
N THR A 90 -22.79 3.68 -40.15
CA THR A 90 -23.56 2.43 -39.97
C THR A 90 -23.87 1.79 -41.33
N ARG A 91 -23.74 0.46 -41.45
CA ARG A 91 -24.43 -0.31 -42.51
C ARG A 91 -25.63 -1.06 -41.91
N PRO A 92 -26.66 -1.37 -42.73
CA PRO A 92 -28.04 -1.45 -42.23
C PRO A 92 -28.49 -2.87 -41.88
N ALA A 93 -29.51 -2.96 -41.03
CA ALA A 93 -30.26 -4.18 -40.77
C ALA A 93 -31.68 -4.06 -41.34
N SER A 94 -32.11 -5.06 -42.13
CA SER A 94 -33.45 -5.70 -42.03
C SER A 94 -33.74 -6.60 -43.23
N ILE A 95 -34.16 -7.84 -42.97
CA ILE A 95 -35.13 -8.62 -43.75
C ILE A 95 -35.75 -9.66 -42.78
N LYS A 96 -36.95 -10.17 -43.09
CA LYS A 96 -37.87 -10.80 -42.12
C LYS A 96 -37.56 -12.29 -41.86
N ARG A 97 -38.04 -12.81 -40.72
CA ARG A 97 -38.33 -14.24 -40.54
C ARG A 97 -39.37 -14.70 -41.59
N PRO A 98 -39.30 -15.96 -42.02
CA PRO A 98 -40.30 -16.92 -41.52
C PRO A 98 -39.67 -18.14 -40.83
N SER A 99 -40.51 -19.09 -40.43
CA SER A 99 -40.16 -20.31 -39.68
C SER A 99 -40.47 -21.58 -40.47
N THR A 100 -39.59 -22.59 -40.39
CA THR A 100 -39.88 -24.00 -40.69
C THR A 100 -38.92 -24.93 -39.92
N GLN A 101 -39.20 -26.24 -39.94
CA GLN A 101 -38.53 -27.30 -39.18
C GLN A 101 -37.57 -28.14 -40.05
N ALA A 102 -36.90 -29.09 -39.39
CA ALA A 102 -36.41 -30.37 -39.90
C ALA A 102 -35.10 -30.44 -40.75
N ASP A 103 -34.10 -31.07 -40.14
CA ASP A 103 -33.44 -32.32 -40.55
C ASP A 103 -32.59 -32.47 -41.84
N ASP A 104 -31.72 -33.48 -41.74
CA ASP A 104 -30.98 -34.27 -42.74
C ASP A 104 -29.83 -33.65 -43.57
N ARG A 105 -28.61 -34.04 -43.13
CA ARG A 105 -27.58 -34.81 -43.88
C ARG A 105 -26.81 -34.22 -45.07
N GLU A 106 -25.52 -34.54 -44.99
CA GLU A 106 -24.61 -35.00 -46.06
C GLU A 106 -25.23 -35.34 -47.43
N LEU A 107 -24.57 -34.97 -48.52
CA LEU A 107 -23.74 -35.92 -49.29
C LEU A 107 -22.93 -35.26 -50.44
N PHE A 108 -21.61 -35.50 -50.44
CA PHE A 108 -20.75 -35.81 -51.61
C PHE A 108 -20.55 -34.77 -52.75
N SER A 109 -19.62 -34.94 -53.71
CA SER A 109 -18.19 -35.37 -53.75
C SER A 109 -17.73 -35.43 -55.24
N LYS A 110 -16.52 -35.95 -55.51
CA LYS A 110 -15.83 -36.12 -56.83
C LYS A 110 -15.22 -34.81 -57.39
N GLY A 111 -14.06 -34.83 -58.07
CA GLY A 111 -13.11 -35.91 -58.39
C GLY A 111 -11.73 -35.31 -58.76
N SER A 112 -10.58 -36.00 -58.60
CA SER A 112 -9.97 -36.93 -59.59
C SER A 112 -9.94 -36.37 -61.03
N SER A 113 -8.83 -36.32 -61.78
CA SER A 113 -7.42 -36.74 -61.60
C SER A 113 -6.62 -36.17 -62.82
N VAL A 114 -5.28 -36.28 -62.95
CA VAL A 114 -4.56 -37.32 -63.75
C VAL A 114 -3.10 -36.83 -64.02
N ILE A 115 -2.11 -37.73 -63.92
CA ILE A 115 -0.86 -37.95 -64.72
C ILE A 115 -0.33 -36.75 -65.56
N SER A 116 0.94 -36.29 -65.45
CA SER A 116 2.12 -36.85 -66.18
C SER A 116 3.41 -36.03 -65.91
N ASP A 117 4.69 -36.42 -66.16
CA ASP A 117 5.52 -37.66 -65.97
C ASP A 117 7.03 -37.31 -66.20
N ASP A 118 7.98 -38.05 -65.58
CA ASP A 118 9.45 -38.22 -65.84
C ASP A 118 10.39 -36.96 -65.96
N ILE A 119 11.75 -36.98 -65.86
CA ILE A 119 12.84 -38.00 -65.78
C ILE A 119 13.82 -37.69 -64.61
N SER A 120 14.56 -38.72 -64.16
CA SER A 120 15.68 -38.86 -63.19
C SER A 120 16.66 -37.68 -62.94
N ASP A 121 17.53 -37.64 -61.91
CA ASP A 121 18.22 -38.67 -61.09
C ASP A 121 18.68 -38.07 -59.73
N SER A 122 19.17 -38.76 -58.67
CA SER A 122 19.48 -40.19 -58.42
C SER A 122 19.42 -40.54 -56.89
N GLU A 123 20.21 -41.55 -56.48
CA GLU A 123 20.49 -42.15 -55.15
C GLU A 123 20.90 -41.21 -53.99
N ALA A 124 20.84 -41.59 -52.69
CA ALA A 124 20.03 -42.55 -51.92
C ALA A 124 20.43 -42.48 -50.41
N ASP A 125 19.47 -42.38 -49.48
CA ASP A 125 19.54 -43.02 -48.13
C ASP A 125 18.25 -42.77 -47.30
N ASP A 126 17.95 -43.66 -46.36
CA ASP A 126 16.69 -43.71 -45.60
C ASP A 126 16.54 -42.63 -44.51
N LEU A 127 15.41 -41.91 -44.50
CA LEU A 127 14.93 -41.18 -43.32
C LEU A 127 13.39 -41.18 -43.24
N SER A 128 12.85 -41.83 -42.22
CA SER A 128 11.40 -41.94 -41.98
C SER A 128 10.79 -40.66 -41.39
N THR A 129 9.49 -40.45 -41.62
CA THR A 129 8.81 -39.18 -41.35
C THR A 129 8.41 -38.97 -39.89
N GLU A 130 9.07 -38.03 -39.20
CA GLU A 130 8.50 -37.40 -38.00
C GLU A 130 7.51 -36.28 -38.39
N LYS A 131 6.30 -36.31 -37.80
CA LYS A 131 5.35 -35.19 -37.87
C LYS A 131 5.79 -34.09 -36.91
N SER A 132 5.59 -32.83 -37.29
CA SER A 132 5.94 -31.66 -36.46
C SER A 132 5.13 -31.62 -35.15
N ALA A 133 5.75 -32.00 -34.04
CA ALA A 133 5.19 -31.87 -32.69
C ALA A 133 5.26 -30.41 -32.20
N SER A 134 4.26 -29.97 -31.44
CA SER A 134 4.22 -28.62 -30.84
C SER A 134 5.14 -28.51 -29.63
N VAL A 135 5.98 -27.47 -29.61
CA VAL A 135 7.06 -27.30 -28.62
C VAL A 135 6.56 -26.43 -27.45
N THR A 136 5.95 -27.05 -26.45
CA THR A 136 5.38 -26.34 -25.28
C THR A 136 5.56 -27.03 -23.92
N ASN A 137 6.20 -28.21 -23.85
CA ASN A 137 6.36 -28.97 -22.60
C ASN A 137 7.71 -28.68 -21.90
N THR A 138 7.77 -28.79 -20.57
CA THR A 138 9.04 -28.73 -19.80
C THR A 138 10.04 -29.80 -20.24
N LYS A 139 9.55 -30.96 -20.72
CA LYS A 139 10.39 -32.00 -21.34
C LYS A 139 11.13 -31.54 -22.60
N ASP A 140 10.60 -30.58 -23.35
CA ASP A 140 11.20 -30.08 -24.59
C ASP A 140 12.11 -28.87 -24.35
N LEU A 141 11.81 -28.05 -23.34
CA LEU A 141 12.78 -27.10 -22.78
C LEU A 141 14.05 -27.81 -22.29
N LEU A 142 13.92 -28.94 -21.58
CA LEU A 142 15.07 -29.77 -21.19
C LEU A 142 15.86 -30.30 -22.41
N LYS A 143 15.20 -30.62 -23.53
CA LYS A 143 15.88 -30.97 -24.80
C LYS A 143 16.59 -29.76 -25.42
N LEU A 144 16.04 -28.55 -25.34
CA LEU A 144 16.70 -27.31 -25.79
C LEU A 144 17.98 -27.03 -25.00
N PHE A 145 17.92 -27.09 -23.67
CA PHE A 145 19.10 -26.95 -22.79
C PHE A 145 20.17 -28.03 -23.06
N GLN A 146 19.76 -29.25 -23.48
CA GLN A 146 20.69 -30.30 -23.91
C GLN A 146 21.26 -30.06 -25.32
N ARG A 147 20.46 -29.57 -26.28
CA ARG A 147 20.91 -29.25 -27.66
C ARG A 147 21.97 -28.14 -27.68
N SER A 148 21.90 -27.19 -26.76
CA SER A 148 22.90 -26.11 -26.58
C SER A 148 24.32 -26.59 -26.27
N ARG A 149 24.55 -27.90 -26.05
CA ARG A 149 25.89 -28.46 -25.73
C ARG A 149 26.79 -28.69 -26.95
N LYS A 150 26.28 -28.66 -28.19
CA LYS A 150 27.11 -28.73 -29.40
C LYS A 150 27.63 -27.33 -29.74
N LYS A 151 28.96 -27.18 -29.90
CA LYS A 151 29.62 -25.89 -30.15
C LYS A 151 29.07 -25.20 -31.41
N GLY A 152 28.40 -24.06 -31.23
CA GLY A 152 28.28 -23.01 -32.25
C GLY A 152 29.39 -21.96 -32.09
N PRO A 153 29.65 -21.13 -33.12
CA PRO A 153 30.62 -20.04 -33.04
C PRO A 153 30.14 -18.88 -32.16
N GLU A 154 31.06 -17.99 -31.80
CA GLU A 154 30.82 -16.85 -30.91
C GLU A 154 29.82 -15.83 -31.49
N PRO A 155 29.02 -15.16 -30.64
CA PRO A 155 28.09 -14.12 -31.09
C PRO A 155 28.85 -12.85 -31.49
N ARG A 156 29.13 -12.69 -32.78
CA ARG A 156 29.53 -11.40 -33.35
C ARG A 156 28.42 -10.38 -33.14
N SER A 157 28.78 -9.15 -32.76
CA SER A 157 27.84 -8.04 -32.63
C SER A 157 27.22 -7.68 -33.98
N THR A 158 25.96 -8.04 -34.20
CA THR A 158 25.18 -7.61 -35.35
C THR A 158 24.69 -6.17 -35.17
N SER A 159 25.62 -5.21 -35.27
CA SER A 159 25.30 -3.89 -35.78
C SER A 159 24.66 -4.05 -37.16
N ILE A 160 23.43 -3.58 -37.33
CA ILE A 160 22.70 -3.71 -38.59
C ILE A 160 23.27 -2.70 -39.59
N GLU A 161 24.26 -3.15 -40.37
CA GLU A 161 24.53 -2.54 -41.66
C GLU A 161 23.35 -2.84 -42.59
N ILE A 162 22.73 -1.79 -43.13
CA ILE A 162 21.67 -1.94 -44.13
C ILE A 162 22.38 -2.26 -45.45
N VAL A 163 22.36 -3.53 -45.85
CA VAL A 163 22.87 -3.96 -47.16
C VAL A 163 21.93 -3.45 -48.24
N GLU A 164 22.33 -2.38 -48.91
CA GLU A 164 21.67 -1.91 -50.13
C GLU A 164 21.92 -2.89 -51.28
N SER A 165 20.96 -3.78 -51.52
CA SER A 165 20.96 -4.64 -52.70
C SER A 165 19.56 -4.77 -53.29
N PHE A 166 19.26 -3.97 -54.32
CA PHE A 166 18.23 -4.31 -55.28
C PHE A 166 18.68 -3.98 -56.70
N ASP A 167 18.41 -4.91 -57.62
CA ASP A 167 18.94 -4.92 -58.98
C ASP A 167 18.23 -3.90 -59.90
N SER A 168 18.98 -3.30 -60.81
CA SER A 168 18.50 -2.21 -61.66
C SER A 168 17.71 -2.73 -62.86
N ARG A 169 16.36 -2.71 -62.78
CA ARG A 169 15.46 -2.75 -63.95
C ARG A 169 14.02 -2.36 -63.61
N GLY A 170 13.45 -1.46 -64.42
CA GLY A 170 12.06 -1.02 -64.32
C GLY A 170 11.93 0.43 -63.88
N THR A 171 11.53 1.30 -64.81
CA THR A 171 11.25 2.71 -64.52
C THR A 171 9.78 2.90 -64.16
N ASP A 172 9.50 3.48 -63.00
CA ASP A 172 8.32 4.34 -62.87
C ASP A 172 8.52 5.45 -61.84
N LYS A 173 7.77 6.55 -61.98
CA LYS A 173 7.94 7.76 -61.17
C LYS A 173 6.89 7.88 -60.08
N ASP A 174 7.19 7.35 -58.89
CA ASP A 174 6.59 7.84 -57.62
C ASP A 174 7.46 7.40 -56.42
N THR A 175 8.69 7.90 -56.37
CA THR A 175 9.56 7.74 -55.18
C THR A 175 9.07 8.67 -54.07
N LEU A 176 8.10 8.18 -53.28
CA LEU A 176 7.77 8.73 -51.97
C LEU A 176 9.07 8.85 -51.17
N ASP A 177 9.38 10.04 -50.62
CA ASP A 177 10.63 10.26 -49.90
C ASP A 177 10.69 9.38 -48.65
N LEU A 178 11.49 8.32 -48.75
CA LEU A 178 11.67 7.33 -47.69
C LEU A 178 12.24 7.95 -46.41
N SER A 179 12.99 9.05 -46.50
CA SER A 179 13.50 9.76 -45.33
C SER A 179 12.39 10.50 -44.58
N THR A 180 11.49 11.18 -45.30
CA THR A 180 10.28 11.79 -44.74
C THR A 180 9.31 10.74 -44.22
N TRP A 181 9.06 9.64 -44.96
CA TRP A 181 8.19 8.55 -44.48
C TRP A 181 8.75 7.87 -43.23
N LEU A 182 10.07 7.63 -43.14
CA LEU A 182 10.69 7.11 -41.92
C LEU A 182 10.68 8.11 -40.76
N ALA A 183 10.66 9.42 -41.03
CA ALA A 183 10.48 10.45 -40.02
C ALA A 183 9.03 10.47 -39.51
N GLU A 184 8.04 10.43 -40.41
CA GLU A 184 6.61 10.33 -40.07
C GLU A 184 6.28 9.02 -39.34
N LEU A 185 6.89 7.90 -39.73
CA LEU A 185 6.74 6.62 -39.03
C LEU A 185 7.34 6.68 -37.61
N LYS A 186 8.51 7.34 -37.45
CA LYS A 186 9.10 7.58 -36.12
C LYS A 186 8.21 8.50 -35.27
N GLU A 187 7.69 9.59 -35.82
CA GLU A 187 6.68 10.46 -35.18
C GLU A 187 5.45 9.65 -34.75
N ALA A 188 4.87 8.84 -35.65
CA ALA A 188 3.70 8.01 -35.35
C ALA A 188 3.98 6.96 -34.26
N ILE A 189 5.17 6.36 -34.22
CA ILE A 189 5.59 5.43 -33.17
C ILE A 189 5.82 6.16 -31.84
N LEU A 190 6.48 7.32 -31.85
CA LEU A 190 6.66 8.19 -30.67
C LEU A 190 5.31 8.59 -30.07
N HIS A 191 4.38 9.04 -30.92
CA HIS A 191 3.06 9.53 -30.55
C HIS A 191 2.09 8.41 -30.12
N ARG A 192 2.34 7.15 -30.52
CA ARG A 192 1.58 5.96 -30.06
C ARG A 192 2.13 5.32 -28.79
N THR A 193 3.43 5.42 -28.54
CA THR A 193 4.10 4.72 -27.41
C THR A 193 4.39 5.63 -26.21
N ASP A 194 4.25 6.94 -26.37
CA ASP A 194 4.61 7.98 -25.38
C ASP A 194 6.08 7.92 -24.92
N THR A 195 6.94 7.28 -25.73
CA THR A 195 8.31 6.91 -25.34
C THR A 195 9.32 8.04 -25.40
N SER A 196 8.99 9.23 -25.92
CA SER A 196 9.68 10.47 -25.53
C SER A 196 8.96 11.74 -26.03
N LYS A 197 8.20 12.39 -25.16
CA LYS A 197 7.79 13.79 -25.38
C LYS A 197 9.04 14.71 -25.41
N PRO A 198 9.10 15.74 -26.27
CA PRO A 198 10.24 16.66 -26.33
C PRO A 198 10.64 17.20 -24.96
N GLY A 199 11.95 17.15 -24.66
CA GLY A 199 12.51 17.55 -23.37
C GLY A 199 12.54 16.48 -22.27
N TYR A 200 11.86 15.33 -22.40
CA TYR A 200 11.88 14.29 -21.37
C TYR A 200 13.27 13.65 -21.19
N ARG A 201 13.99 13.35 -22.30
CA ARG A 201 15.37 12.84 -22.26
C ARG A 201 16.34 13.84 -21.60
N GLU A 202 16.13 15.14 -21.83
CA GLU A 202 16.93 16.22 -21.24
C GLU A 202 16.66 16.38 -19.73
N LYS A 203 15.39 16.28 -19.31
CA LYS A 203 15.03 16.21 -17.88
C LYS A 203 15.67 14.98 -17.21
N ALA A 204 15.65 13.82 -17.88
CA ALA A 204 16.22 12.57 -17.37
C ALA A 204 17.74 12.64 -17.24
N LYS A 205 18.45 13.22 -18.22
CA LYS A 205 19.91 13.47 -18.14
C LYS A 205 20.29 14.37 -16.96
N ARG A 206 19.49 15.40 -16.65
CA ARG A 206 19.73 16.30 -15.51
C ARG A 206 19.53 15.60 -14.17
N GLU A 207 18.53 14.74 -14.05
CA GLU A 207 18.33 13.95 -12.83
C GLU A 207 19.42 12.87 -12.68
N LEU A 208 19.87 12.22 -13.76
CA LEU A 208 21.01 11.29 -13.72
C LEU A 208 22.28 12.00 -13.24
N ALA A 209 22.60 13.18 -13.77
CA ALA A 209 23.72 13.98 -13.30
C ALA A 209 23.61 14.36 -11.81
N ARG A 210 22.39 14.57 -11.30
CA ARG A 210 22.13 14.79 -9.86
C ARG A 210 22.38 13.52 -9.03
N LEU A 211 21.96 12.34 -9.51
CA LEU A 211 22.21 11.06 -8.83
C LEU A 211 23.72 10.74 -8.77
N SER A 212 24.46 10.96 -9.85
CA SER A 212 25.92 10.76 -9.91
C SER A 212 26.74 11.72 -9.04
N LEU A 213 26.12 12.77 -8.49
CA LEU A 213 26.72 13.60 -7.45
C LEU A 213 26.43 13.02 -6.05
N LEU A 214 25.20 12.55 -5.81
CA LEU A 214 24.79 11.98 -4.51
C LEU A 214 25.47 10.64 -4.19
N GLN A 215 25.78 9.82 -5.20
CA GLN A 215 26.45 8.53 -5.01
C GLN A 215 27.92 8.63 -4.56
N LYS A 216 28.52 9.82 -4.53
CA LYS A 216 29.94 10.01 -4.14
C LYS A 216 30.17 10.08 -2.63
N ASP A 217 29.13 10.35 -1.85
CA ASP A 217 29.21 10.62 -0.42
C ASP A 217 28.78 9.41 0.45
N ASN A 218 29.04 8.17 -0.01
CA ASN A 218 28.73 6.96 0.76
C ASN A 218 29.96 6.45 1.53
N PRO A 219 30.04 6.59 2.87
CA PRO A 219 31.19 6.13 3.65
C PRO A 219 31.27 4.60 3.65
N GLY A 220 32.45 4.06 3.34
CA GLY A 220 32.66 2.63 3.09
C GLY A 220 32.25 1.72 4.25
N ILE A 221 31.15 0.98 4.06
CA ILE A 221 30.70 -0.07 4.98
C ILE A 221 31.58 -1.31 4.75
N THR A 222 32.14 -1.86 5.83
CA THR A 222 33.06 -3.01 5.76
C THR A 222 32.36 -4.28 5.27
N GLU A 223 32.88 -4.86 4.18
CA GLU A 223 32.30 -6.05 3.56
C GLU A 223 32.65 -7.34 4.30
N ILE A 224 31.62 -8.08 4.72
CA ILE A 224 31.76 -9.41 5.33
C ILE A 224 31.67 -10.47 4.22
N LYS A 225 32.74 -11.25 4.02
CA LYS A 225 32.76 -12.32 3.01
C LYS A 225 31.72 -13.40 3.33
N PRO A 226 31.05 -13.99 2.32
CA PRO A 226 30.06 -15.05 2.53
C PRO A 226 30.72 -16.33 3.05
N ASP A 227 29.91 -17.20 3.66
CA ASP A 227 30.34 -18.52 4.10
C ASP A 227 30.70 -19.40 2.87
N PRO A 228 31.83 -20.15 2.87
CA PRO A 228 32.15 -21.12 1.83
C PRO A 228 31.04 -22.15 1.54
N LEU A 229 30.19 -22.48 2.51
CA LEU A 229 29.05 -23.38 2.36
C LEU A 229 27.93 -22.76 1.50
N ASP A 230 27.73 -21.44 1.58
CA ASP A 230 26.72 -20.72 0.79
C ASP A 230 27.09 -20.66 -0.72
N LEU A 231 28.33 -21.00 -1.07
CA LEU A 231 28.82 -21.04 -2.46
C LEU A 231 28.57 -22.39 -3.15
N ILE A 232 27.97 -23.36 -2.46
CA ILE A 232 27.59 -24.67 -3.02
C ILE A 232 26.44 -24.47 -4.02
N ARG A 233 26.51 -25.18 -5.16
CA ARG A 233 25.50 -25.14 -6.24
C ARG A 233 24.75 -26.47 -6.32
N PRO A 234 23.42 -26.48 -6.52
CA PRO A 234 22.66 -27.71 -6.68
C PRO A 234 23.08 -28.48 -7.95
N PRO A 235 22.90 -29.81 -7.98
CA PRO A 235 23.19 -30.64 -9.15
C PRO A 235 22.47 -30.12 -10.39
N ARG A 236 23.20 -30.00 -11.52
CA ARG A 236 22.70 -29.31 -12.71
C ARG A 236 21.40 -29.91 -13.28
N SER A 237 21.18 -31.21 -13.14
CA SER A 237 19.91 -31.88 -13.52
C SER A 237 18.69 -31.41 -12.72
N ILE A 238 18.89 -30.98 -11.48
CA ILE A 238 17.86 -30.42 -10.60
C ILE A 238 17.69 -28.93 -10.89
N ALA A 239 18.80 -28.19 -11.01
CA ALA A 239 18.82 -26.76 -11.35
C ALA A 239 18.16 -26.47 -12.72
N ASP A 240 18.49 -27.25 -13.75
CA ASP A 240 17.89 -27.13 -15.10
C ASP A 240 16.36 -27.34 -15.05
N ARG A 241 15.85 -28.17 -14.11
CA ARG A 241 14.41 -28.44 -13.92
C ARG A 241 13.71 -27.31 -13.16
N TYR A 242 14.25 -26.85 -12.03
CA TYR A 242 13.67 -25.75 -11.26
C TYR A 242 13.65 -24.45 -12.08
N PHE A 243 14.74 -24.14 -12.80
CA PHE A 243 14.82 -22.96 -13.65
C PHE A 243 13.80 -23.01 -14.80
N ALA A 244 13.63 -24.14 -15.48
CA ALA A 244 12.61 -24.30 -16.51
C ALA A 244 11.19 -24.07 -15.96
N ILE A 245 10.90 -24.52 -14.74
CA ILE A 245 9.57 -24.38 -14.13
C ILE A 245 9.30 -22.93 -13.71
N TYR A 246 10.26 -22.26 -13.07
CA TYR A 246 10.21 -20.81 -12.82
C TYR A 246 9.96 -20.01 -14.10
N LEU A 247 10.65 -20.36 -15.20
CA LEU A 247 10.44 -19.72 -16.50
C LEU A 247 9.02 -19.93 -17.04
N THR A 248 8.44 -21.13 -16.91
CA THR A 248 7.09 -21.45 -17.43
C THR A 248 5.91 -20.99 -16.57
N ARG A 249 6.13 -20.60 -15.30
CA ARG A 249 5.07 -20.15 -14.38
C ARG A 249 5.28 -18.72 -13.90
N GLU A 250 6.29 -18.47 -13.08
CA GLU A 250 6.52 -17.16 -12.44
C GLU A 250 6.96 -16.09 -13.44
N TYR A 251 7.98 -16.36 -14.26
CA TYR A 251 8.56 -15.35 -15.17
C TYR A 251 7.59 -14.88 -16.26
N VAL A 252 6.79 -15.77 -16.83
CA VAL A 252 5.77 -15.41 -17.84
C VAL A 252 4.64 -14.56 -17.25
N ASN A 253 4.42 -14.61 -15.94
CA ASN A 253 3.46 -13.75 -15.25
C ASN A 253 4.10 -12.42 -14.80
N LEU A 254 5.35 -12.46 -14.34
CA LEU A 254 6.11 -11.32 -13.81
C LEU A 254 7.53 -11.24 -14.42
N PRO A 255 7.68 -10.70 -15.65
CA PRO A 255 8.93 -10.71 -16.41
C PRO A 255 9.94 -9.66 -15.90
N VAL A 256 10.61 -9.97 -14.79
CA VAL A 256 11.56 -9.08 -14.09
C VAL A 256 13.00 -9.15 -14.62
N PHE A 257 13.26 -9.97 -15.64
CA PHE A 257 14.57 -10.14 -16.28
C PHE A 257 14.50 -9.91 -17.79
N HIS A 258 15.66 -9.68 -18.42
CA HIS A 258 15.83 -9.87 -19.86
C HIS A 258 16.27 -11.33 -20.10
N LEU A 259 15.42 -12.13 -20.75
CA LEU A 259 15.59 -13.59 -20.82
C LEU A 259 16.94 -14.06 -21.40
N PRO A 260 17.48 -13.50 -22.50
CA PRO A 260 18.80 -13.88 -23.01
C PRO A 260 19.94 -13.62 -22.01
N ALA A 261 19.90 -12.50 -21.28
CA ALA A 261 20.90 -12.16 -20.28
C ALA A 261 20.84 -13.12 -19.08
N LEU A 262 19.63 -13.48 -18.62
CA LEU A 262 19.43 -14.48 -17.57
C LEU A 262 19.94 -15.86 -18.00
N HIS A 263 19.72 -16.27 -19.25
CA HIS A 263 20.25 -17.52 -19.81
C HIS A 263 21.79 -17.51 -19.88
N ALA A 264 22.41 -16.41 -20.29
CA ALA A 264 23.87 -16.27 -20.29
C ALA A 264 24.45 -16.38 -18.87
N MET A 265 23.86 -15.68 -17.90
CA MET A 265 24.24 -15.73 -16.48
C MET A 265 24.12 -17.15 -15.90
N TYR A 266 23.06 -17.89 -16.24
CA TYR A 266 22.88 -19.28 -15.83
C TYR A 266 23.97 -20.21 -16.41
N ILE A 267 24.34 -20.02 -17.68
CA ILE A 267 25.40 -20.78 -18.33
C ILE A 267 26.76 -20.47 -17.70
N GLU A 268 27.05 -19.19 -17.40
CA GLU A 268 28.31 -18.83 -16.75
C GLU A 268 28.43 -19.44 -15.35
N LEU A 269 27.35 -19.39 -14.55
CA LEU A 269 27.31 -19.93 -13.17
C LEU A 269 27.75 -21.40 -13.09
N TYR A 270 27.54 -22.19 -14.15
CA TYR A 270 27.92 -23.60 -14.24
C TYR A 270 29.15 -23.89 -15.11
N THR A 271 29.86 -22.88 -15.64
CA THR A 271 31.03 -23.07 -16.54
C THR A 271 32.30 -22.31 -16.12
N SER A 272 32.17 -21.12 -15.53
CA SER A 272 33.30 -20.22 -15.26
C SER A 272 33.94 -20.46 -13.88
N LYS A 273 35.27 -20.67 -13.85
CA LYS A 273 36.05 -21.03 -12.64
C LYS A 273 36.40 -19.86 -11.71
N ASN A 274 36.31 -18.61 -12.16
CA ASN A 274 36.79 -17.44 -11.39
C ASN A 274 35.82 -17.03 -10.27
N SER A 275 36.32 -16.39 -9.21
CA SER A 275 35.57 -15.88 -8.06
C SER A 275 35.58 -14.35 -8.02
N GLY A 276 34.39 -13.74 -8.11
CA GLY A 276 34.18 -12.29 -8.03
C GLY A 276 32.72 -11.98 -7.66
N ASP A 277 32.45 -10.78 -7.15
CA ASP A 277 31.23 -10.50 -6.38
C ASP A 277 29.94 -10.53 -7.20
N ASP A 278 29.99 -10.24 -8.50
CA ASP A 278 28.87 -10.41 -9.43
C ASP A 278 28.30 -11.84 -9.42
N LYS A 279 29.16 -12.84 -9.17
CA LYS A 279 28.73 -14.24 -9.04
C LYS A 279 28.04 -14.55 -7.71
N ILE A 280 28.33 -13.80 -6.65
CA ILE A 280 27.63 -13.93 -5.36
C ILE A 280 26.19 -13.46 -5.54
N ILE A 281 25.99 -12.31 -6.20
CA ILE A 281 24.68 -11.76 -6.54
C ILE A 281 23.94 -12.70 -7.50
N SER A 282 24.61 -13.17 -8.57
CA SER A 282 24.04 -14.12 -9.53
C SER A 282 23.62 -15.43 -8.86
N LEU A 283 24.48 -16.03 -8.03
CA LEU A 283 24.17 -17.25 -7.28
C LEU A 283 23.01 -17.04 -6.30
N GLY A 284 22.94 -15.89 -5.64
CA GLY A 284 21.81 -15.52 -4.77
C GLY A 284 20.49 -15.41 -5.53
N ILE A 285 20.49 -14.76 -6.70
CA ILE A 285 19.32 -14.68 -7.60
C ILE A 285 18.89 -16.08 -8.06
N PHE A 286 19.84 -16.94 -8.47
CA PHE A 286 19.51 -18.30 -8.87
C PHE A 286 19.01 -19.17 -7.72
N ASN A 287 19.50 -18.99 -6.49
CA ASN A 287 18.93 -19.66 -5.32
C ASN A 287 17.48 -19.21 -5.04
N MET A 288 17.12 -17.92 -5.22
CA MET A 288 15.70 -17.50 -5.16
C MET A 288 14.85 -18.15 -6.26
N ILE A 289 15.39 -18.26 -7.49
CA ILE A 289 14.74 -18.95 -8.61
C ILE A 289 14.57 -20.45 -8.32
N PHE A 290 15.53 -21.09 -7.65
CA PHE A 290 15.43 -22.50 -7.25
C PHE A 290 14.39 -22.70 -6.14
N ALA A 291 14.32 -21.80 -5.15
CA ALA A 291 13.30 -21.84 -4.09
C ALA A 291 11.86 -21.72 -4.65
N LEU A 292 11.65 -20.86 -5.66
CA LEU A 292 10.39 -20.75 -6.40
C LEU A 292 10.13 -21.96 -7.31
N GLY A 293 11.18 -22.48 -7.96
CA GLY A 293 11.09 -23.66 -8.82
C GLY A 293 10.87 -24.97 -8.07
N SER A 294 11.24 -25.07 -6.79
CA SER A 294 11.03 -26.26 -5.96
C SER A 294 9.65 -26.27 -5.31
N ILE A 295 9.18 -25.18 -4.71
CA ILE A 295 7.83 -25.09 -4.08
C ILE A 295 6.69 -25.28 -5.10
N ALA A 296 6.95 -25.00 -6.39
CA ALA A 296 6.05 -25.28 -7.51
C ALA A 296 5.96 -26.78 -7.91
N ILE A 297 6.75 -27.65 -7.27
CA ILE A 297 6.79 -29.10 -7.51
C ILE A 297 6.48 -29.87 -6.22
N ASP A 298 7.14 -29.49 -5.13
CA ASP A 298 7.07 -30.14 -3.82
C ASP A 298 7.26 -29.08 -2.72
N PRO A 299 6.22 -28.79 -1.91
CA PRO A 299 6.32 -27.80 -0.84
C PRO A 299 7.08 -28.30 0.39
N TYR A 300 7.44 -29.59 0.46
CA TYR A 300 8.04 -30.22 1.63
C TYR A 300 9.58 -30.41 1.55
N PHE A 301 10.24 -29.98 0.46
CA PHE A 301 11.65 -30.30 0.21
C PHE A 301 12.49 -29.11 -0.30
N ASP A 302 13.68 -28.90 0.30
CA ASP A 302 14.75 -27.92 0.02
C ASP A 302 14.40 -26.42 -0.15
N ALA A 303 13.13 -26.05 -0.33
CA ALA A 303 12.73 -24.71 -0.77
C ALA A 303 13.18 -23.59 0.19
N SER A 304 13.12 -23.84 1.51
CA SER A 304 13.58 -22.92 2.54
C SER A 304 15.10 -22.75 2.53
N ASP A 305 15.87 -23.78 2.19
CA ASP A 305 17.33 -23.73 2.27
C ASP A 305 17.94 -22.97 1.09
N TYR A 306 17.37 -23.12 -0.11
CA TYR A 306 17.67 -22.22 -1.23
C TYR A 306 17.32 -20.77 -0.88
N PHE A 307 16.15 -20.49 -0.28
CA PHE A 307 15.76 -19.13 0.13
C PHE A 307 16.68 -18.54 1.21
N ASN A 308 16.98 -19.29 2.26
CA ASN A 308 17.85 -18.88 3.36
C ASN A 308 19.28 -18.61 2.87
N THR A 309 19.81 -19.46 1.97
CA THR A 309 21.12 -19.28 1.34
C THR A 309 21.14 -18.04 0.45
N ALA A 310 20.09 -17.82 -0.34
CA ALA A 310 19.95 -16.60 -1.13
C ALA A 310 19.92 -15.34 -0.26
N GLN A 311 19.21 -15.34 0.87
CA GLN A 311 19.18 -14.21 1.81
C GLN A 311 20.58 -13.85 2.34
N ARG A 312 21.41 -14.86 2.68
CA ARG A 312 22.80 -14.67 3.13
C ARG A 312 23.69 -14.10 2.03
N LEU A 313 23.64 -14.68 0.82
CA LEU A 313 24.42 -14.24 -0.35
C LEU A 313 24.07 -12.80 -0.78
N LEU A 314 22.78 -12.48 -0.84
CA LEU A 314 22.26 -11.18 -1.31
C LEU A 314 22.27 -10.10 -0.21
N ARG A 315 22.50 -10.47 1.06
CA ARG A 315 22.45 -9.60 2.24
C ARG A 315 21.20 -8.70 2.27
N LEU A 316 20.02 -9.27 2.01
CA LEU A 316 18.76 -8.52 1.88
C LEU A 316 18.41 -7.74 3.16
N GLY A 317 18.64 -6.42 3.14
CA GLY A 317 18.56 -5.53 4.31
C GLY A 317 19.85 -4.74 4.60
N SER A 318 20.95 -5.04 3.91
CA SER A 318 22.20 -4.26 3.96
C SER A 318 22.08 -2.94 3.18
N LEU A 319 22.78 -1.90 3.64
CA LEU A 319 22.92 -0.60 2.96
C LEU A 319 23.91 -0.66 1.78
N GLY A 320 23.73 -1.65 0.90
CA GLY A 320 24.51 -1.81 -0.34
C GLY A 320 24.13 -0.77 -1.42
N PRO A 321 24.87 -0.74 -2.55
CA PRO A 321 24.53 0.13 -3.66
C PRO A 321 23.18 -0.26 -4.31
N ASP A 322 22.36 0.75 -4.60
CA ASP A 322 21.10 0.56 -5.32
C ASP A 322 21.34 0.04 -6.75
N SER A 323 20.72 -1.09 -7.10
CA SER A 323 20.88 -1.71 -8.42
C SER A 323 19.61 -2.43 -8.89
N PHE A 324 19.50 -2.69 -10.20
CA PHE A 324 18.42 -3.51 -10.74
C PHE A 324 18.44 -4.94 -10.18
N SER A 325 19.63 -5.51 -9.95
CA SER A 325 19.80 -6.82 -9.32
C SER A 325 19.25 -6.85 -7.89
N THR A 326 19.42 -5.77 -7.12
CA THR A 326 18.87 -5.62 -5.76
C THR A 326 17.33 -5.57 -5.79
N ILE A 327 16.74 -4.87 -6.77
CA ILE A 327 15.29 -4.83 -6.97
C ILE A 327 14.77 -6.22 -7.39
N GLN A 328 15.40 -6.88 -8.35
CA GLN A 328 15.06 -8.23 -8.80
C GLN A 328 15.09 -9.24 -7.65
N ALA A 329 16.15 -9.19 -6.83
CA ALA A 329 16.29 -10.03 -5.64
C ALA A 329 15.15 -9.83 -4.63
N HIS A 330 14.78 -8.58 -4.32
CA HIS A 330 13.66 -8.31 -3.41
C HIS A 330 12.29 -8.66 -4.01
N ILE A 331 12.10 -8.57 -5.34
CA ILE A 331 10.89 -9.03 -6.02
C ILE A 331 10.77 -10.56 -5.91
N LEU A 332 11.81 -11.32 -6.26
CA LEU A 332 11.81 -12.79 -6.14
C LEU A 332 11.59 -13.24 -4.69
N ALA A 333 12.25 -12.58 -3.74
CA ALA A 333 12.04 -12.84 -2.31
C ALA A 333 10.57 -12.58 -1.90
N SER A 334 9.93 -11.55 -2.46
CA SER A 334 8.52 -11.26 -2.19
C SER A 334 7.58 -12.31 -2.80
N GLN A 335 7.87 -12.83 -4.00
CA GLN A 335 7.13 -13.95 -4.59
C GLN A 335 7.22 -15.21 -3.71
N TYR A 336 8.41 -15.57 -3.23
CA TYR A 336 8.57 -16.73 -2.34
C TYR A 336 7.83 -16.53 -1.00
N LEU A 337 7.94 -15.34 -0.40
CA LEU A 337 7.24 -15.01 0.84
C LEU A 337 5.71 -14.96 0.69
N ILE A 338 5.19 -14.68 -0.52
CA ILE A 338 3.77 -14.86 -0.85
C ILE A 338 3.40 -16.35 -0.95
N ALA A 339 4.25 -17.18 -1.57
CA ALA A 339 3.99 -18.61 -1.77
C ALA A 339 3.88 -19.42 -0.45
N ILE A 340 4.60 -19.01 0.60
CA ILE A 340 4.47 -19.56 1.97
C ILE A 340 3.43 -18.82 2.84
N HIS A 341 2.65 -17.90 2.24
CA HIS A 341 1.69 -16.98 2.88
C HIS A 341 2.28 -16.25 4.11
N ASN A 342 3.49 -15.70 3.97
CA ASN A 342 4.14 -14.80 4.93
C ASN A 342 4.07 -13.35 4.42
N PHE A 343 2.85 -12.85 4.27
CA PHE A 343 2.54 -11.56 3.67
C PHE A 343 3.22 -10.38 4.39
N HIS A 344 3.40 -10.43 5.71
CA HIS A 344 4.07 -9.37 6.47
C HIS A 344 5.58 -9.28 6.16
N ALA A 345 6.26 -10.41 5.93
CA ALA A 345 7.65 -10.38 5.45
C ALA A 345 7.73 -9.93 3.98
N ALA A 346 6.80 -10.38 3.13
CA ALA A 346 6.70 -9.94 1.74
C ALA A 346 6.50 -8.41 1.64
N TRP A 347 5.63 -7.83 2.48
CA TRP A 347 5.37 -6.39 2.57
C TRP A 347 6.64 -5.58 2.87
N LYS A 348 7.49 -6.07 3.78
CA LYS A 348 8.79 -5.45 4.09
C LYS A 348 9.76 -5.54 2.92
N SER A 349 9.85 -6.70 2.26
CA SER A 349 10.74 -6.90 1.12
C SER A 349 10.34 -6.02 -0.08
N ILE A 350 9.04 -5.98 -0.44
CA ILE A 350 8.56 -5.16 -1.55
C ILE A 350 8.62 -3.66 -1.24
N GLY A 351 8.39 -3.27 0.02
CA GLY A 351 8.55 -1.88 0.47
C GLY A 351 10.00 -1.38 0.36
N LEU A 352 10.99 -2.26 0.51
CA LEU A 352 12.40 -1.93 0.24
C LEU A 352 12.69 -1.90 -1.27
N ALA A 353 12.15 -2.84 -2.06
CA ALA A 353 12.26 -2.82 -3.52
C ALA A 353 11.73 -1.51 -4.14
N ILE A 354 10.58 -1.02 -3.65
CA ILE A 354 9.98 0.26 -4.07
C ILE A 354 10.94 1.42 -3.77
N ARG A 355 11.52 1.49 -2.57
CA ARG A 355 12.46 2.56 -2.18
C ARG A 355 13.72 2.58 -3.04
N ILE A 356 14.26 1.41 -3.39
CA ILE A 356 15.41 1.27 -4.31
C ILE A 356 15.01 1.67 -5.74
N ALA A 357 13.79 1.34 -6.19
CA ALA A 357 13.27 1.82 -7.47
C ALA A 357 12.99 3.34 -7.47
N GLU A 358 12.73 3.94 -6.30
CA GLU A 358 12.54 5.37 -6.12
C GLU A 358 13.85 6.18 -6.09
N SER A 359 14.92 5.64 -5.49
CA SER A 359 16.26 6.22 -5.57
C SER A 359 16.80 6.15 -7.00
N LEU A 360 16.61 5.02 -7.70
CA LEU A 360 16.90 4.85 -9.13
C LEU A 360 15.91 5.57 -10.08
N ARG A 361 14.95 6.34 -9.55
CA ARG A 361 14.01 7.20 -10.30
C ARG A 361 13.09 6.50 -11.31
N LEU A 362 12.85 5.20 -11.13
CA LEU A 362 12.02 4.40 -12.03
C LEU A 362 10.53 4.81 -12.00
N HIS A 363 10.11 5.48 -10.92
CA HIS A 363 8.75 6.00 -10.69
C HIS A 363 8.35 7.25 -11.48
N LEU A 364 9.26 7.87 -12.22
CA LEU A 364 8.99 9.10 -12.97
C LEU A 364 8.52 8.80 -14.41
N CYS A 365 7.65 9.65 -14.97
CA CYS A 365 7.28 9.57 -16.41
C CYS A 365 8.52 9.65 -17.33
N SER A 366 9.53 10.42 -16.91
CA SER A 366 10.84 10.55 -17.58
C SER A 366 11.89 9.56 -17.04
N GLY A 367 11.51 8.62 -16.16
CA GLY A 367 12.40 7.79 -15.35
C GLY A 367 13.39 7.01 -16.19
N SER A 368 12.93 6.01 -16.96
CA SER A 368 13.84 5.21 -17.80
C SER A 368 14.45 5.98 -18.99
N GLN A 369 14.05 7.22 -19.26
CA GLN A 369 14.49 8.00 -20.45
C GLN A 369 15.96 8.48 -20.40
N HIS A 370 16.69 8.22 -19.32
CA HIS A 370 18.14 8.44 -19.26
C HIS A 370 18.96 7.25 -19.77
N LEU A 371 18.39 6.04 -19.79
CA LEU A 371 19.05 4.81 -20.21
C LEU A 371 19.15 4.79 -21.75
N GLU A 372 20.30 4.41 -22.29
CA GLU A 372 20.58 4.53 -23.74
C GLU A 372 20.11 3.32 -24.54
N ASP A 373 20.21 2.10 -24.00
CA ASP A 373 19.63 0.90 -24.60
C ASP A 373 18.09 0.84 -24.44
N ARG A 374 17.40 0.29 -25.44
CA ARG A 374 15.98 -0.08 -25.34
C ARG A 374 15.77 -1.20 -24.33
N VAL A 375 16.66 -2.19 -24.23
CA VAL A 375 16.48 -3.34 -23.33
C VAL A 375 16.37 -2.86 -21.88
N ASP A 376 17.33 -2.07 -21.41
CA ASP A 376 17.31 -1.47 -20.07
C ASP A 376 16.09 -0.56 -19.85
N ARG A 377 15.65 0.19 -20.88
CA ARG A 377 14.46 1.05 -20.78
C ARG A 377 13.16 0.28 -20.55
N GLU A 378 12.99 -0.88 -21.17
CA GLU A 378 11.81 -1.73 -20.96
C GLU A 378 11.94 -2.54 -19.66
N LEU A 379 13.14 -3.04 -19.31
CA LEU A 379 13.42 -3.72 -18.05
C LEU A 379 13.12 -2.81 -16.84
N ALA A 380 13.61 -1.57 -16.87
CA ALA A 380 13.35 -0.56 -15.84
C ALA A 380 11.84 -0.31 -15.59
N ARG A 381 11.03 -0.29 -16.67
CA ARG A 381 9.57 -0.17 -16.57
C ARG A 381 8.94 -1.42 -15.94
N ARG A 382 9.39 -2.62 -16.32
CA ARG A 382 8.91 -3.89 -15.76
C ARG A 382 9.20 -3.97 -14.27
N LEU A 383 10.41 -3.62 -13.83
CA LEU A 383 10.79 -3.65 -12.42
C LEU A 383 9.90 -2.72 -11.58
N TRP A 384 9.64 -1.49 -12.05
CA TRP A 384 8.72 -0.57 -11.38
C TRP A 384 7.29 -1.11 -11.28
N HIS A 385 6.68 -1.50 -12.42
CA HIS A 385 5.30 -2.00 -12.42
C HIS A 385 5.16 -3.34 -11.68
N SER A 386 6.21 -4.18 -11.67
CA SER A 386 6.24 -5.43 -10.88
C SER A 386 6.26 -5.17 -9.37
N CYS A 387 6.98 -4.13 -8.91
CA CYS A 387 6.94 -3.72 -7.51
C CYS A 387 5.51 -3.32 -7.10
N ILE A 388 4.81 -2.55 -7.94
CA ILE A 388 3.42 -2.14 -7.70
C ILE A 388 2.46 -3.34 -7.72
N LEU A 389 2.60 -4.25 -8.69
CA LEU A 389 1.74 -5.44 -8.80
C LEU A 389 1.84 -6.32 -7.56
N LEU A 390 3.05 -6.54 -7.03
CA LEU A 390 3.23 -7.32 -5.80
C LEU A 390 2.77 -6.55 -4.55
N GLU A 391 3.03 -5.25 -4.44
CA GLU A 391 2.51 -4.42 -3.34
C GLU A 391 0.98 -4.50 -3.25
N ARG A 392 0.27 -4.35 -4.38
CA ARG A 392 -1.20 -4.47 -4.42
C ARG A 392 -1.67 -5.89 -4.13
N THR A 393 -0.96 -6.91 -4.60
CA THR A 393 -1.27 -8.31 -4.30
C THR A 393 -1.10 -8.62 -2.80
N ILE A 394 -0.11 -8.05 -2.13
CA ILE A 394 0.12 -8.23 -0.69
C ILE A 394 -0.90 -7.40 0.12
N ALA A 395 -1.16 -6.15 -0.26
CA ALA A 395 -2.18 -5.28 0.34
C ALA A 395 -3.57 -5.96 0.37
N LEU A 396 -3.96 -6.56 -0.76
CA LEU A 396 -5.18 -7.36 -0.92
C LEU A 396 -5.30 -8.54 0.06
N ASN A 397 -4.18 -9.18 0.43
CA ASN A 397 -4.17 -10.29 1.39
C ASN A 397 -4.07 -9.81 2.85
N LEU A 398 -3.57 -8.59 3.10
CA LEU A 398 -3.40 -7.99 4.42
C LEU A 398 -4.51 -7.02 4.84
N GLY A 399 -5.50 -6.73 3.98
CA GLY A 399 -6.52 -5.71 4.23
C GLY A 399 -5.96 -4.29 4.40
N SER A 400 -4.72 -4.08 3.96
CA SER A 400 -3.95 -2.87 4.23
C SER A 400 -4.13 -1.85 3.11
N LYS A 401 -4.19 -0.56 3.47
CA LYS A 401 -4.20 0.52 2.47
C LYS A 401 -2.85 0.55 1.73
N THR A 402 -2.90 0.68 0.41
CA THR A 402 -1.69 0.72 -0.44
C THR A 402 -0.86 1.97 -0.15
N VAL A 403 0.46 1.79 -0.04
CA VAL A 403 1.43 2.88 0.07
C VAL A 403 1.64 3.53 -1.30
N VAL A 404 1.49 2.74 -2.37
CA VAL A 404 1.65 3.20 -3.75
C VAL A 404 0.43 4.03 -4.18
N THR A 405 0.61 5.36 -4.21
CA THR A 405 -0.41 6.34 -4.66
C THR A 405 -0.80 6.14 -6.15
N PRO A 406 -1.96 6.65 -6.61
CA PRO A 406 -2.37 6.51 -8.02
C PRO A 406 -1.46 7.28 -8.99
N ARG A 407 -0.61 8.19 -8.50
CA ARG A 407 0.42 8.86 -9.32
C ARG A 407 1.55 7.92 -9.75
N SER A 408 1.70 6.76 -9.12
CA SER A 408 2.78 5.80 -9.43
C SER A 408 2.61 5.11 -10.80
N PHE A 409 1.42 5.14 -11.40
CA PHE A 409 1.15 4.67 -12.75
C PHE A 409 1.52 5.70 -13.85
N GLN A 410 2.15 6.82 -13.49
CA GLN A 410 2.64 7.82 -14.44
C GLN A 410 3.90 7.38 -15.22
N THR A 411 4.56 6.30 -14.79
CA THR A 411 5.64 5.65 -15.55
C THR A 411 5.07 4.90 -16.75
N PRO A 412 5.58 5.09 -17.98
CA PRO A 412 5.11 4.36 -19.15
C PRO A 412 5.08 2.85 -18.94
N LEU A 413 4.07 2.19 -19.49
CA LEU A 413 3.98 0.73 -19.52
C LEU A 413 5.08 0.16 -20.42
N PRO A 414 5.64 -1.03 -20.13
CA PRO A 414 6.62 -1.68 -20.99
C PRO A 414 6.01 -2.10 -22.33
N THR A 415 6.84 -2.12 -23.37
CA THR A 415 6.49 -2.63 -24.71
C THR A 415 7.16 -3.99 -24.96
N PRO A 416 6.55 -4.87 -25.78
CA PRO A 416 7.17 -6.14 -26.15
C PRO A 416 8.41 -5.94 -27.03
N LEU A 417 9.40 -6.80 -26.80
CA LEU A 417 10.53 -7.06 -27.69
C LEU A 417 10.27 -8.31 -28.54
N GLU A 418 11.01 -8.48 -29.64
CA GLU A 418 10.79 -9.58 -30.61
C GLU A 418 10.99 -10.98 -30.02
N ASN A 419 11.79 -11.08 -28.95
CA ASN A 419 12.07 -12.28 -28.18
C ASN A 419 11.07 -12.55 -27.02
N GLU A 420 9.96 -11.82 -26.94
CA GLU A 420 9.01 -11.86 -25.81
C GLU A 420 7.59 -12.28 -26.23
N TYR A 421 7.47 -12.86 -27.42
CA TYR A 421 6.30 -13.59 -27.88
C TYR A 421 6.39 -15.06 -27.45
N ILE A 422 5.25 -15.65 -27.09
CA ILE A 422 5.20 -16.99 -26.47
C ILE A 422 5.72 -18.07 -27.42
N ASP A 423 5.54 -17.91 -28.73
CA ASP A 423 6.10 -18.82 -29.75
C ASP A 423 7.64 -18.80 -29.78
N VAL A 424 8.27 -17.62 -29.67
CA VAL A 424 9.72 -17.44 -29.71
C VAL A 424 10.39 -17.83 -28.39
N ILE A 425 9.79 -17.51 -27.23
CA ILE A 425 10.33 -17.82 -25.89
C ILE A 425 10.63 -19.33 -25.75
N PHE A 426 9.75 -20.19 -26.27
CA PHE A 426 9.87 -21.64 -26.16
C PHE A 426 10.54 -22.30 -27.38
N GLY A 427 11.20 -21.51 -28.25
CA GLY A 427 12.01 -22.02 -29.36
C GLY A 427 11.22 -22.46 -30.59
N GLY A 428 9.96 -22.04 -30.72
CA GLY A 428 9.19 -22.18 -31.95
C GLY A 428 9.66 -21.23 -33.06
N LYS A 429 9.24 -21.49 -34.29
CA LYS A 429 9.31 -20.49 -35.36
C LYS A 429 8.25 -19.41 -35.09
N PRO A 430 8.51 -18.12 -35.36
CA PRO A 430 7.49 -17.08 -35.29
C PRO A 430 6.25 -17.47 -36.11
N ALA A 431 5.07 -17.41 -35.52
CA ALA A 431 3.82 -17.70 -36.21
C ALA A 431 3.56 -16.66 -37.32
N ALA A 432 2.98 -17.10 -38.43
CA ALA A 432 2.65 -16.22 -39.56
C ALA A 432 1.35 -15.41 -39.34
N SER A 433 0.67 -15.59 -38.20
CA SER A 433 -0.50 -14.81 -37.80
C SER A 433 -0.12 -13.38 -37.38
N SER A 434 -0.99 -12.41 -37.68
CA SER A 434 -0.87 -11.04 -37.15
C SER A 434 -1.11 -10.97 -35.63
N GLU A 435 -1.86 -11.93 -35.09
CA GLU A 435 -2.11 -12.09 -33.67
C GLU A 435 -1.13 -13.12 -33.11
N ARG A 436 -0.16 -12.64 -32.30
CA ARG A 436 0.87 -13.44 -31.63
C ARG A 436 0.89 -13.06 -30.15
N PRO A 437 0.48 -13.95 -29.22
CA PRO A 437 0.46 -13.64 -27.80
C PRO A 437 1.84 -13.28 -27.22
N SER A 438 1.97 -12.11 -26.58
CA SER A 438 3.15 -11.74 -25.81
C SER A 438 2.90 -11.75 -24.30
N ILE A 439 3.91 -12.15 -23.53
CA ILE A 439 3.88 -12.09 -22.06
C ILE A 439 3.78 -10.64 -21.55
N ILE A 440 4.25 -9.66 -22.34
CA ILE A 440 4.17 -8.23 -21.98
C ILE A 440 2.74 -7.69 -22.16
N GLU A 441 1.94 -8.26 -23.07
CA GLU A 441 0.54 -7.91 -23.22
C GLU A 441 -0.29 -8.39 -22.02
N PHE A 442 -0.04 -9.61 -21.53
CA PHE A 442 -0.60 -10.09 -20.26
C PHE A 442 -0.18 -9.18 -19.10
N PHE A 443 1.13 -8.91 -18.95
CA PHE A 443 1.66 -8.10 -17.86
C PHE A 443 1.08 -6.68 -17.85
N THR A 444 0.95 -6.03 -19.02
CA THR A 444 0.36 -4.69 -19.13
C THR A 444 -1.15 -4.67 -18.95
N ALA A 445 -1.86 -5.71 -19.39
CA ALA A 445 -3.28 -5.89 -19.08
C ALA A 445 -3.51 -6.04 -17.57
N TYR A 446 -2.70 -6.87 -16.89
CA TYR A 446 -2.74 -7.06 -15.43
C TYR A 446 -2.37 -5.78 -14.66
N THR A 447 -1.35 -5.04 -15.12
CA THR A 447 -0.98 -3.73 -14.56
C THR A 447 -2.15 -2.74 -14.64
N ARG A 448 -2.81 -2.64 -15.80
CA ARG A 448 -4.00 -1.78 -16.01
C ARG A 448 -5.24 -2.23 -15.24
N LEU A 449 -5.32 -3.51 -14.85
CA LEU A 449 -6.37 -4.03 -13.97
C LEU A 449 -6.12 -3.58 -12.53
N MET A 450 -4.90 -3.77 -12.02
CA MET A 450 -4.50 -3.37 -10.66
C MET A 450 -4.44 -1.84 -10.48
N GLU A 451 -4.30 -1.07 -11.56
CA GLU A 451 -4.52 0.39 -11.55
C GLU A 451 -5.94 0.74 -11.04
N ARG A 452 -6.95 -0.10 -11.29
CA ARG A 452 -8.35 0.11 -10.86
C ARG A 452 -8.66 -0.41 -9.46
N TYR A 453 -7.68 -0.94 -8.73
CA TYR A 453 -7.90 -1.46 -7.39
C TYR A 453 -8.39 -0.36 -6.42
N GLU A 454 -7.78 0.82 -6.44
CA GLU A 454 -8.18 1.96 -5.60
C GLU A 454 -9.62 2.41 -5.84
N ASP A 455 -10.06 2.42 -7.11
CA ASP A 455 -11.44 2.74 -7.48
C ASP A 455 -12.45 1.77 -6.85
N VAL A 456 -12.06 0.53 -6.59
CA VAL A 456 -12.89 -0.48 -5.93
C VAL A 456 -12.80 -0.39 -4.41
N VAL A 457 -11.62 -0.13 -3.84
CA VAL A 457 -11.46 0.08 -2.39
C VAL A 457 -12.25 1.30 -1.92
N ALA A 458 -12.26 2.40 -2.69
CA ALA A 458 -13.06 3.59 -2.38
C ALA A 458 -14.55 3.25 -2.22
N VAL A 459 -15.09 2.37 -3.05
CA VAL A 459 -16.49 1.88 -2.94
C VAL A 459 -16.69 1.04 -1.69
N GLN A 460 -15.72 0.22 -1.29
CA GLN A 460 -15.83 -0.58 -0.06
C GLN A 460 -15.84 0.31 1.18
N GLU A 461 -14.97 1.33 1.25
CA GLU A 461 -14.95 2.30 2.35
C GLU A 461 -16.25 3.13 2.40
N GLU A 462 -16.80 3.54 1.25
CA GLU A 462 -18.06 4.29 1.16
C GLU A 462 -19.28 3.47 1.61
N PHE A 463 -19.33 2.18 1.26
CA PHE A 463 -20.48 1.32 1.59
C PHE A 463 -20.42 0.69 2.99
N ARG A 464 -19.24 0.57 3.63
CA ARG A 464 -19.11 -0.07 4.97
C ARG A 464 -20.04 0.52 6.05
N PRO A 465 -20.20 1.84 6.21
CA PRO A 465 -21.15 2.39 7.19
C PRO A 465 -22.62 1.98 6.94
N ILE A 466 -22.94 1.62 5.69
CA ILE A 466 -24.29 1.32 5.22
C ILE A 466 -24.61 -0.18 5.39
N THR A 467 -23.62 -1.08 5.27
CA THR A 467 -23.81 -2.53 5.52
C THR A 467 -24.20 -2.80 6.97
N HIS A 468 -23.69 -2.03 7.94
CA HIS A 468 -24.10 -2.09 9.35
C HIS A 468 -25.49 -1.49 9.62
N HIS A 469 -25.98 -0.59 8.76
CA HIS A 469 -27.22 0.18 8.96
C HIS A 469 -28.06 0.25 7.67
N PRO A 470 -28.50 -0.89 7.10
CA PRO A 470 -29.10 -0.96 5.77
C PRO A 470 -30.34 -0.06 5.61
N HIS A 471 -31.14 0.13 6.67
CA HIS A 471 -32.32 1.02 6.64
C HIS A 471 -32.00 2.50 6.36
N LYS A 472 -30.74 2.95 6.50
CA LYS A 472 -30.31 4.33 6.18
C LYS A 472 -29.88 4.52 4.70
N LEU A 473 -29.83 3.45 3.91
CA LEU A 473 -29.40 3.42 2.50
C LEU A 473 -29.88 4.61 1.66
N MET A 474 -31.19 4.90 1.70
CA MET A 474 -31.85 5.93 0.88
C MET A 474 -31.46 7.37 1.23
N GLY A 475 -30.82 7.61 2.39
CA GLY A 475 -30.44 8.95 2.85
C GLY A 475 -28.93 9.23 2.84
N ILE A 476 -28.09 8.24 2.52
CA ILE A 476 -26.61 8.33 2.69
C ILE A 476 -25.83 7.98 1.42
N CYS A 477 -26.33 7.08 0.57
CA CYS A 477 -25.48 6.44 -0.45
C CYS A 477 -25.44 7.17 -1.81
N GLU A 478 -24.26 7.62 -2.26
CA GLU A 478 -24.06 8.08 -3.64
C GLU A 478 -23.52 6.97 -4.55
N PHE A 479 -24.37 6.41 -5.41
CA PHE A 479 -23.98 5.34 -6.34
C PHE A 479 -22.97 5.78 -7.43
N THR A 480 -22.55 7.04 -7.43
CA THR A 480 -21.58 7.65 -8.35
C THR A 480 -20.23 6.92 -8.35
N THR A 481 -19.67 6.59 -7.19
CA THR A 481 -18.36 5.91 -7.08
C THR A 481 -18.43 4.49 -7.65
N LEU A 482 -19.43 3.71 -7.22
CA LEU A 482 -19.71 2.35 -7.71
C LEU A 482 -19.84 2.30 -9.24
N LEU A 483 -20.65 3.18 -9.82
CA LEU A 483 -20.90 3.22 -11.27
C LEU A 483 -19.67 3.69 -12.05
N ASN A 484 -18.85 4.59 -11.49
CA ASN A 484 -17.58 4.98 -12.08
C ASN A 484 -16.57 3.81 -12.09
N ALA A 485 -16.48 3.03 -11.01
CA ALA A 485 -15.62 1.85 -10.91
C ALA A 485 -16.08 0.72 -11.85
N ASP A 486 -17.38 0.39 -11.88
CA ASP A 486 -17.96 -0.59 -12.81
C ASP A 486 -17.65 -0.23 -14.28
N ARG A 487 -17.88 1.03 -14.67
CA ARG A 487 -17.57 1.53 -16.01
C ARG A 487 -16.08 1.41 -16.35
N LYS A 488 -15.18 1.75 -15.42
CA LYS A 488 -13.73 1.62 -15.62
C LYS A 488 -13.31 0.16 -15.86
N LEU A 489 -13.85 -0.78 -15.09
CA LEU A 489 -13.57 -2.21 -15.26
C LEU A 489 -14.20 -2.81 -16.54
N CYS A 490 -15.38 -2.34 -16.94
CA CYS A 490 -15.99 -2.70 -18.24
C CYS A 490 -15.14 -2.19 -19.41
N ASN A 491 -14.69 -0.93 -19.37
CA ASN A 491 -13.81 -0.35 -20.39
C ASN A 491 -12.45 -1.06 -20.48
N TRP A 492 -11.90 -1.50 -19.34
CA TRP A 492 -10.69 -2.32 -19.31
C TRP A 492 -10.90 -3.67 -20.00
N MET A 493 -11.99 -4.38 -19.68
CA MET A 493 -12.29 -5.70 -20.26
C MET A 493 -12.51 -5.62 -21.78
N ALA A 494 -13.13 -4.55 -22.27
CA ALA A 494 -13.32 -4.28 -23.71
C ALA A 494 -12.03 -3.84 -24.44
N ALA A 495 -10.94 -3.59 -23.72
CA ALA A 495 -9.65 -3.16 -24.27
C ALA A 495 -8.56 -4.26 -24.17
N LEU A 496 -8.96 -5.52 -23.95
CA LEU A 496 -8.06 -6.67 -23.87
C LEU A 496 -7.65 -7.20 -25.26
N PRO A 497 -6.42 -7.72 -25.41
CA PRO A 497 -6.00 -8.46 -26.59
C PRO A 497 -6.89 -9.70 -26.88
N PRO A 498 -7.04 -10.14 -28.15
CA PRO A 498 -7.94 -11.23 -28.54
C PRO A 498 -7.72 -12.59 -27.86
N PHE A 499 -6.54 -12.86 -27.28
CA PHE A 499 -6.25 -14.09 -26.53
C PHE A 499 -6.62 -14.04 -25.03
N LEU A 500 -6.91 -12.84 -24.52
CA LEU A 500 -7.23 -12.55 -23.10
C LEU A 500 -8.71 -12.19 -22.88
N LEU A 501 -9.52 -12.15 -23.94
CA LEU A 501 -10.97 -11.92 -23.85
C LEU A 501 -11.69 -13.16 -23.30
N PRO A 502 -12.77 -13.02 -22.50
CA PRO A 502 -13.51 -14.19 -21.98
C PRO A 502 -14.14 -15.08 -23.07
N GLU A 503 -14.25 -14.58 -24.30
CA GLU A 503 -14.81 -15.27 -25.47
C GLU A 503 -13.72 -15.96 -26.33
N SER A 504 -12.42 -15.87 -25.95
CA SER A 504 -11.35 -16.59 -26.64
C SER A 504 -11.55 -18.10 -26.51
N ASN A 505 -11.87 -18.79 -27.61
CA ASN A 505 -11.99 -20.24 -27.63
C ASN A 505 -10.71 -20.90 -27.09
N HIS A 506 -10.80 -21.58 -25.94
CA HIS A 506 -9.66 -22.29 -25.35
C HIS A 506 -9.08 -23.38 -26.26
N SER A 507 -9.81 -23.81 -27.29
CA SER A 507 -9.37 -24.75 -28.33
C SER A 507 -8.49 -24.11 -29.42
N SER A 508 -8.54 -22.80 -29.63
CA SER A 508 -7.62 -22.07 -30.53
C SER A 508 -6.38 -21.50 -29.82
N LEU A 509 -6.29 -21.66 -28.49
CA LEU A 509 -5.10 -21.32 -27.70
C LEU A 509 -4.17 -22.54 -27.59
N GLU A 510 -3.42 -22.85 -28.65
CA GLU A 510 -2.50 -24.01 -28.69
C GLU A 510 -1.39 -23.99 -27.62
N SER A 511 -1.08 -22.82 -27.05
CA SER A 511 -0.07 -22.68 -26.00
C SER A 511 -0.65 -22.82 -24.58
N PRO A 512 -0.13 -23.75 -23.75
CA PRO A 512 -0.54 -23.92 -22.35
C PRO A 512 -0.09 -22.76 -21.46
N VAL A 513 0.80 -21.88 -21.93
CA VAL A 513 1.15 -20.62 -21.24
C VAL A 513 0.10 -19.56 -21.51
N ALA A 514 -0.31 -19.38 -22.78
CA ALA A 514 -1.36 -18.42 -23.15
C ALA A 514 -2.71 -18.77 -22.49
N LYS A 515 -3.10 -20.06 -22.49
CA LYS A 515 -4.32 -20.52 -21.80
C LYS A 515 -4.27 -20.26 -20.29
N ARG A 516 -3.11 -20.45 -19.64
CA ARG A 516 -2.91 -20.17 -18.21
C ARG A 516 -2.99 -18.67 -17.91
N GLN A 517 -2.33 -17.83 -18.71
CA GLN A 517 -2.38 -16.37 -18.57
C GLN A 517 -3.81 -15.83 -18.74
N HIS A 518 -4.57 -16.32 -19.71
CA HIS A 518 -6.00 -16.03 -19.85
C HIS A 518 -6.77 -16.36 -18.55
N ASN A 519 -6.62 -17.59 -18.04
CA ASN A 519 -7.33 -18.04 -16.85
C ASN A 519 -6.92 -17.25 -15.58
N ILE A 520 -5.62 -16.98 -15.41
CA ILE A 520 -5.11 -16.12 -14.32
C ILE A 520 -5.75 -14.73 -14.41
N LEU A 521 -5.71 -14.09 -15.58
CA LEU A 521 -6.26 -12.74 -15.74
C LEU A 521 -7.77 -12.71 -15.49
N ARG A 522 -8.50 -13.75 -15.94
CA ARG A 522 -9.94 -13.89 -15.69
C ARG A 522 -10.23 -14.05 -14.19
N VAL A 523 -9.52 -14.93 -13.48
CA VAL A 523 -9.67 -15.10 -12.02
C VAL A 523 -9.35 -13.80 -11.29
N ARG A 524 -8.24 -13.12 -11.59
CA ARG A 524 -7.87 -11.83 -10.96
C ARG A 524 -8.90 -10.73 -11.22
N TYR A 525 -9.45 -10.65 -12.44
CA TYR A 525 -10.56 -9.73 -12.75
C TYR A 525 -11.81 -10.05 -11.94
N LEU A 526 -12.20 -11.33 -11.86
CA LEU A 526 -13.34 -11.76 -11.05
C LEU A 526 -13.14 -11.51 -9.55
N SER A 527 -11.92 -11.64 -9.01
CA SER A 527 -11.61 -11.27 -7.62
C SER A 527 -11.83 -9.79 -7.35
N ILE A 528 -11.44 -8.90 -8.28
CA ILE A 528 -11.68 -7.46 -8.16
C ILE A 528 -13.17 -7.13 -8.35
N ARG A 529 -13.88 -7.87 -9.21
CA ARG A 529 -15.36 -7.78 -9.32
C ARG A 529 -16.07 -8.24 -8.04
N LEU A 530 -15.59 -9.30 -7.39
CA LEU A 530 -16.12 -9.72 -6.08
C LEU A 530 -15.99 -8.57 -5.08
N LEU A 531 -14.82 -7.96 -4.94
CA LEU A 531 -14.62 -6.84 -4.01
C LEU A 531 -15.59 -5.66 -4.28
N LEU A 532 -15.85 -5.34 -5.55
CA LEU A 532 -16.80 -4.28 -5.94
C LEU A 532 -18.26 -4.61 -5.56
N TRP A 533 -18.68 -5.88 -5.67
CA TRP A 533 -20.07 -6.28 -5.44
C TRP A 533 -20.34 -6.84 -4.03
N ARG A 534 -19.29 -7.19 -3.25
CA ARG A 534 -19.35 -7.71 -1.87
C ARG A 534 -20.19 -6.83 -0.92
N PRO A 535 -20.11 -5.48 -0.93
CA PRO A 535 -20.95 -4.64 -0.08
C PRO A 535 -22.44 -4.70 -0.46
N LEU A 536 -22.77 -4.87 -1.75
CA LEU A 536 -24.16 -5.00 -2.20
C LEU A 536 -24.76 -6.35 -1.79
N LEU A 537 -23.96 -7.43 -1.82
CA LEU A 537 -24.37 -8.72 -1.26
C LEU A 537 -24.55 -8.65 0.26
N ALA A 538 -23.66 -7.94 0.97
CA ALA A 538 -23.79 -7.71 2.41
C ALA A 538 -25.12 -7.01 2.76
N LEU A 539 -25.51 -5.96 2.02
CA LEU A 539 -26.79 -5.28 2.23
C LEU A 539 -28.01 -6.22 2.08
N VAL A 540 -28.01 -7.11 1.08
CA VAL A 540 -29.09 -8.09 0.88
C VAL A 540 -29.13 -9.13 2.00
N ALA A 541 -27.97 -9.64 2.42
CA ALA A 541 -27.87 -10.66 3.47
C ALA A 541 -28.16 -10.11 4.88
N ALA A 542 -27.82 -8.84 5.15
CA ALA A 542 -28.09 -8.15 6.41
C ALA A 542 -29.58 -7.87 6.63
N SER A 543 -30.30 -7.48 5.58
CA SER A 543 -31.75 -7.17 5.65
C SER A 543 -32.48 -7.62 4.37
N PRO A 544 -32.86 -8.92 4.27
CA PRO A 544 -33.57 -9.48 3.12
C PRO A 544 -34.89 -8.75 2.80
N ASP A 545 -35.63 -8.37 3.84
CA ASP A 545 -36.96 -7.73 3.75
C ASP A 545 -36.90 -6.24 3.37
N LEU A 546 -35.72 -5.59 3.38
CA LEU A 546 -35.60 -4.17 2.98
C LEU A 546 -35.79 -3.97 1.46
N LEU A 547 -35.51 -5.00 0.66
CA LEU A 547 -35.52 -4.93 -0.79
C LEU A 547 -36.74 -5.60 -1.43
N LEU A 548 -37.45 -6.43 -0.66
CA LEU A 548 -38.78 -6.93 -0.97
C LEU A 548 -39.80 -5.91 -0.47
N GLY A 549 -40.39 -5.12 -1.38
CA GLY A 549 -41.42 -4.13 -1.02
C GLY A 549 -42.54 -4.76 -0.18
N LYS A 550 -43.08 -4.01 0.80
CA LYS A 550 -44.15 -4.48 1.70
C LYS A 550 -45.31 -5.05 0.89
N SER A 551 -45.42 -6.37 0.80
CA SER A 551 -46.42 -7.03 -0.05
C SER A 551 -47.84 -6.87 0.51
N THR A 552 -48.45 -5.73 0.21
CA THR A 552 -49.85 -5.44 0.54
C THR A 552 -50.74 -6.18 -0.44
N SER A 553 -51.37 -7.25 0.05
CA SER A 553 -51.99 -8.25 -0.80
C SER A 553 -53.13 -7.72 -1.68
N ASN A 554 -52.87 -7.56 -2.99
CA ASN A 554 -53.86 -7.77 -4.06
C ASN A 554 -53.19 -8.04 -5.42
N ARG A 555 -53.73 -9.01 -6.18
CA ARG A 555 -53.20 -9.49 -7.48
C ARG A 555 -53.44 -8.53 -8.66
N SER A 556 -53.41 -7.23 -8.40
CA SER A 556 -53.43 -6.14 -9.37
C SER A 556 -52.31 -5.11 -9.10
N GLY A 557 -51.49 -5.31 -8.06
CA GLY A 557 -50.48 -4.34 -7.60
C GLY A 557 -49.07 -4.53 -8.17
N GLU A 558 -48.67 -5.74 -8.60
CA GLU A 558 -47.28 -6.08 -8.96
C GLU A 558 -46.65 -5.09 -9.98
N ALA A 559 -47.40 -4.67 -11.00
CA ALA A 559 -46.93 -3.73 -12.00
C ALA A 559 -46.74 -2.29 -11.46
N CYS A 560 -47.47 -1.90 -10.41
CA CYS A 560 -47.32 -0.60 -9.75
C CYS A 560 -46.13 -0.66 -8.80
N GLU A 561 -46.06 -1.69 -7.94
CA GLU A 561 -44.93 -1.90 -7.01
C GLU A 561 -43.57 -1.94 -7.74
N ILE A 562 -43.50 -2.53 -8.94
CA ILE A 562 -42.28 -2.52 -9.79
C ILE A 562 -41.94 -1.12 -10.34
N VAL A 563 -42.93 -0.29 -10.66
CA VAL A 563 -42.72 1.08 -11.18
C VAL A 563 -42.34 2.05 -10.06
N ASP A 564 -42.92 1.90 -8.89
CA ASP A 564 -42.66 2.73 -7.72
C ASP A 564 -41.40 2.31 -6.94
N THR A 565 -40.83 1.13 -7.23
CA THR A 565 -39.56 0.65 -6.64
C THR A 565 -38.37 1.53 -7.10
N PRO A 566 -37.64 2.19 -6.19
CA PRO A 566 -36.49 3.01 -6.56
C PRO A 566 -35.36 2.19 -7.20
N ILE A 567 -34.81 2.68 -8.32
CA ILE A 567 -33.83 1.97 -9.19
C ILE A 567 -32.59 1.42 -8.44
N ILE A 568 -32.20 2.05 -7.34
CA ILE A 568 -31.18 1.60 -6.39
C ILE A 568 -31.41 0.16 -5.88
N HIS A 569 -32.65 -0.25 -5.63
CA HIS A 569 -32.98 -1.64 -5.23
C HIS A 569 -32.59 -2.63 -6.32
N THR A 570 -32.92 -2.33 -7.58
CA THR A 570 -32.54 -3.13 -8.75
C THR A 570 -31.03 -3.21 -8.94
N ILE A 571 -30.30 -2.11 -8.68
CA ILE A 571 -28.83 -2.10 -8.74
C ILE A 571 -28.23 -3.00 -7.65
N ILE A 572 -28.74 -2.93 -6.41
CA ILE A 572 -28.27 -3.77 -5.29
C ILE A 572 -28.53 -5.25 -5.57
N LEU A 573 -29.77 -5.61 -5.93
CA LEU A 573 -30.16 -7.01 -6.21
C LEU A 573 -29.34 -7.60 -7.38
N LYS A 574 -29.21 -6.88 -8.51
CA LYS A 574 -28.38 -7.34 -9.63
C LYS A 574 -26.88 -7.32 -9.29
N GLY A 575 -26.43 -6.43 -8.41
CA GLY A 575 -25.08 -6.42 -7.83
C GLY A 575 -24.79 -7.69 -7.02
N ALA A 576 -25.69 -8.07 -6.11
CA ALA A 576 -25.60 -9.32 -5.36
C ALA A 576 -25.56 -10.55 -6.28
N CYS A 577 -26.40 -10.61 -7.32
CA CYS A 577 -26.31 -11.65 -8.35
C CYS A 577 -24.93 -11.68 -9.03
N LYS A 578 -24.38 -10.52 -9.44
CA LYS A 578 -23.02 -10.45 -10.03
C LYS A 578 -21.95 -10.92 -9.06
N CYS A 579 -22.09 -10.67 -7.76
CA CYS A 579 -21.17 -11.15 -6.72
C CYS A 579 -21.17 -12.69 -6.67
N ILE A 580 -22.35 -13.29 -6.49
CA ILE A 580 -22.50 -14.76 -6.39
C ILE A 580 -21.97 -15.45 -7.66
N LEU A 581 -22.34 -14.94 -8.84
CA LEU A 581 -21.87 -15.49 -10.12
C LEU A 581 -20.35 -15.37 -10.30
N SER A 582 -19.72 -14.29 -9.82
CA SER A 582 -18.26 -14.14 -9.90
C SER A 582 -17.54 -15.18 -9.02
N ALA A 583 -18.09 -15.51 -7.84
CA ALA A 583 -17.54 -16.57 -6.99
C ALA A 583 -17.73 -17.96 -7.61
N GLN A 584 -18.93 -18.24 -8.15
CA GLN A 584 -19.21 -19.50 -8.86
C GLN A 584 -18.28 -19.69 -10.07
N GLU A 585 -18.03 -18.64 -10.85
CA GLU A 585 -17.14 -18.70 -12.02
C GLU A 585 -15.69 -18.96 -11.63
N ILE A 586 -15.17 -18.33 -10.56
CA ILE A 586 -13.83 -18.63 -10.02
C ILE A 586 -13.74 -20.10 -9.57
N ILE A 587 -14.70 -20.58 -8.77
CA ILE A 587 -14.65 -21.95 -8.24
C ILE A 587 -14.77 -23.00 -9.36
N ASN A 588 -15.62 -22.75 -10.37
CA ASN A 588 -15.70 -23.61 -11.55
C ASN A 588 -14.39 -23.62 -12.34
N CYS A 589 -13.81 -22.43 -12.63
CA CYS A 589 -12.54 -22.30 -13.35
C CYS A 589 -11.40 -23.06 -12.65
N LEU A 590 -11.30 -22.98 -11.32
CA LEU A 590 -10.32 -23.71 -10.53
C LEU A 590 -10.58 -25.22 -10.51
N ALA A 591 -11.79 -25.65 -10.19
CA ALA A 591 -12.12 -27.07 -10.02
C ALA A 591 -12.10 -27.86 -11.35
N GLU A 592 -12.52 -27.26 -12.46
CA GLU A 592 -12.59 -27.92 -13.78
C GLU A 592 -11.23 -28.05 -14.47
N ASN A 593 -10.18 -27.42 -13.92
CA ASN A 593 -8.81 -27.47 -14.44
C ASN A 593 -7.80 -28.06 -13.42
N GLN A 594 -8.27 -28.71 -12.34
CA GLN A 594 -7.42 -29.51 -11.45
C GLN A 594 -7.18 -30.92 -12.00
N HIS A 595 -6.03 -31.54 -11.63
CA HIS A 595 -5.69 -32.90 -12.05
C HIS A 595 -6.38 -33.94 -11.13
N PRO A 596 -7.03 -34.99 -11.66
CA PRO A 596 -7.84 -35.93 -10.87
C PRO A 596 -7.07 -36.77 -9.84
N ASP A 597 -5.74 -36.82 -9.90
CA ASP A 597 -4.89 -37.61 -9.01
C ASP A 597 -4.48 -36.89 -7.71
N GLY A 598 -4.90 -35.63 -7.51
CA GLY A 598 -4.58 -34.85 -6.30
C GLY A 598 -3.09 -34.55 -6.10
N LYS A 599 -2.32 -34.47 -7.20
CA LYS A 599 -0.90 -34.13 -7.24
C LYS A 599 -0.69 -32.72 -7.81
N ILE A 600 0.41 -32.06 -7.45
CA ILE A 600 0.76 -30.73 -7.98
C ILE A 600 1.13 -30.85 -9.46
N ASP A 601 0.17 -30.54 -10.34
CA ASP A 601 0.44 -30.37 -11.76
C ASP A 601 0.93 -28.94 -12.06
N HIS A 602 2.25 -28.80 -12.12
CA HIS A 602 2.91 -27.59 -12.59
C HIS A 602 2.52 -27.20 -14.04
N GLN A 603 1.91 -28.08 -14.84
CA GLN A 603 1.47 -27.79 -16.21
C GLN A 603 0.02 -27.26 -16.29
N ALA A 604 -0.79 -27.43 -15.23
CA ALA A 604 -2.21 -27.07 -15.20
C ALA A 604 -2.49 -25.59 -15.56
N PRO A 605 -3.57 -25.28 -16.32
CA PRO A 605 -3.84 -23.95 -16.85
C PRO A 605 -4.52 -23.02 -15.83
N ILE A 606 -4.10 -23.04 -14.57
CA ILE A 606 -4.65 -22.25 -13.45
C ILE A 606 -3.52 -21.51 -12.70
N PRO A 607 -3.83 -20.48 -11.88
CA PRO A 607 -2.86 -19.90 -10.97
C PRO A 607 -2.28 -20.95 -10.02
N ASP A 608 -1.13 -20.66 -9.43
CA ASP A 608 -0.48 -21.56 -8.48
C ASP A 608 -1.31 -21.76 -7.21
N TRP A 609 -1.15 -22.93 -6.58
CA TRP A 609 -2.04 -23.39 -5.52
C TRP A 609 -2.08 -22.42 -4.33
N TRP A 610 -0.97 -21.76 -4.00
CA TRP A 610 -0.90 -20.74 -2.96
C TRP A 610 -1.76 -19.51 -3.25
N GLU A 611 -1.85 -19.08 -4.51
CA GLU A 611 -2.70 -17.94 -4.93
C GLU A 611 -4.21 -18.27 -4.86
N ASN A 612 -4.53 -19.55 -5.05
CA ASN A 612 -5.90 -20.03 -5.07
C ASN A 612 -6.52 -20.14 -3.68
N ILE A 613 -5.73 -20.36 -2.61
CA ILE A 613 -6.24 -20.55 -1.25
C ILE A 613 -7.03 -19.32 -0.74
N THR A 614 -6.44 -18.12 -0.76
CA THR A 614 -7.15 -16.88 -0.37
C THR A 614 -8.37 -16.62 -1.27
N SER A 615 -8.22 -16.86 -2.57
CA SER A 615 -9.29 -16.67 -3.56
C SER A 615 -10.49 -17.58 -3.27
N THR A 616 -10.22 -18.85 -2.91
CA THR A 616 -11.23 -19.86 -2.55
C THR A 616 -11.92 -19.49 -1.22
N PHE A 617 -11.18 -18.94 -0.24
CA PHE A 617 -11.74 -18.45 1.02
C PHE A 617 -12.76 -17.33 0.81
N ILE A 618 -12.41 -16.29 0.03
CA ILE A 618 -13.31 -15.17 -0.26
C ILE A 618 -14.56 -15.66 -1.02
N CYS A 619 -14.40 -16.59 -1.97
CA CYS A 619 -15.53 -17.23 -2.64
C CYS A 619 -16.43 -18.02 -1.67
N ALA A 620 -15.87 -18.73 -0.68
CA ALA A 620 -16.65 -19.46 0.32
C ALA A 620 -17.53 -18.54 1.17
N LEU A 621 -17.01 -17.38 1.62
CA LEU A 621 -17.79 -16.39 2.36
C LEU A 621 -18.96 -15.84 1.51
N VAL A 622 -18.70 -15.57 0.23
CA VAL A 622 -19.73 -15.11 -0.73
C VAL A 622 -20.81 -16.17 -0.97
N LEU A 623 -20.45 -17.45 -1.05
CA LEU A 623 -21.40 -18.56 -1.16
C LEU A 623 -22.19 -18.79 0.14
N LEU A 624 -21.64 -18.49 1.31
CA LEU A 624 -22.40 -18.49 2.57
C LEU A 624 -23.39 -17.33 2.64
N ALA A 625 -22.98 -16.11 2.25
CA ALA A 625 -23.87 -14.94 2.25
C ALA A 625 -25.05 -15.10 1.27
N ALA A 626 -24.85 -15.84 0.18
CA ALA A 626 -25.93 -16.23 -0.73
C ALA A 626 -27.05 -17.04 -0.03
N ARG A 627 -26.76 -17.80 1.03
CA ARG A 627 -27.76 -18.58 1.79
C ARG A 627 -28.68 -17.73 2.66
N LEU A 628 -28.26 -16.50 2.99
CA LEU A 628 -29.08 -15.52 3.73
C LEU A 628 -29.93 -14.64 2.80
N CYS A 629 -29.76 -14.75 1.48
CA CYS A 629 -30.47 -13.92 0.51
C CYS A 629 -31.88 -14.47 0.19
N PRO A 630 -32.85 -13.61 -0.21
CA PRO A 630 -34.18 -14.04 -0.63
C PRO A 630 -34.17 -15.13 -1.71
N VAL A 631 -35.07 -16.12 -1.56
CA VAL A 631 -35.21 -17.23 -2.52
C VAL A 631 -35.47 -16.71 -3.95
N ASP A 632 -36.17 -15.58 -4.11
CA ASP A 632 -36.44 -14.98 -5.42
C ASP A 632 -35.24 -14.25 -6.04
N LEU A 633 -34.20 -13.91 -5.27
CA LEU A 633 -32.88 -13.56 -5.81
C LEU A 633 -32.19 -14.81 -6.37
N ILE A 634 -32.21 -15.91 -5.60
CA ILE A 634 -31.57 -17.17 -5.97
C ILE A 634 -32.23 -17.82 -7.20
N LYS A 635 -33.56 -17.68 -7.38
CA LYS A 635 -34.28 -18.06 -8.62
C LYS A 635 -33.86 -17.24 -9.84
N GLN A 636 -33.34 -16.02 -9.68
CA GLN A 636 -32.86 -15.18 -10.79
C GLN A 636 -31.43 -15.53 -11.23
N LEU A 637 -30.72 -16.38 -10.48
CA LEU A 637 -29.42 -16.90 -10.90
C LEU A 637 -29.61 -17.96 -12.01
N PRO A 638 -28.81 -17.95 -13.09
CA PRO A 638 -28.73 -19.06 -14.03
C PRO A 638 -28.58 -20.40 -13.28
N ARG A 639 -29.51 -21.33 -13.54
CA ARG A 639 -29.64 -22.68 -12.92
C ARG A 639 -30.15 -22.73 -11.46
N GLY A 640 -30.48 -21.60 -10.81
CA GLY A 640 -31.13 -21.58 -9.49
C GLY A 640 -30.26 -22.04 -8.32
N SER A 641 -30.87 -22.38 -7.17
CA SER A 641 -30.14 -22.63 -5.90
C SER A 641 -29.07 -23.70 -6.01
N LYS A 642 -29.38 -24.81 -6.72
CA LYS A 642 -28.45 -25.93 -6.89
C LYS A 642 -27.08 -25.47 -7.38
N SER A 643 -27.01 -24.44 -8.23
CA SER A 643 -25.73 -23.90 -8.70
C SER A 643 -24.86 -23.28 -7.58
N VAL A 644 -25.44 -22.87 -6.46
CA VAL A 644 -24.76 -22.36 -5.26
C VAL A 644 -24.35 -23.53 -4.35
N GLU A 645 -25.20 -24.53 -4.19
CA GLU A 645 -24.87 -25.80 -3.52
C GLU A 645 -23.71 -26.54 -4.23
N ASP A 646 -23.81 -26.75 -5.55
CA ASP A 646 -22.77 -27.37 -6.40
C ASP A 646 -21.42 -26.63 -6.28
N ALA A 647 -21.45 -25.30 -6.27
CA ALA A 647 -20.26 -24.47 -6.13
C ALA A 647 -19.68 -24.52 -4.71
N TRP A 648 -20.51 -24.67 -3.67
CA TRP A 648 -20.06 -24.89 -2.30
C TRP A 648 -19.37 -26.24 -2.14
N GLU A 649 -19.92 -27.31 -2.70
CA GLU A 649 -19.29 -28.64 -2.69
C GLU A 649 -17.92 -28.60 -3.37
N LYS A 650 -17.84 -28.07 -4.60
CA LYS A 650 -16.57 -27.82 -5.31
C LYS A 650 -15.59 -27.02 -4.45
N CYS A 651 -16.03 -25.94 -3.81
CA CYS A 651 -15.20 -25.09 -2.94
C CYS A 651 -14.61 -25.86 -1.74
N THR A 652 -15.41 -26.71 -1.08
CA THR A 652 -14.89 -27.56 0.02
C THR A 652 -13.98 -28.69 -0.47
N GLY A 653 -14.16 -29.15 -1.71
CA GLY A 653 -13.24 -30.05 -2.40
C GLY A 653 -11.86 -29.40 -2.64
N LEU A 654 -11.83 -28.19 -3.21
CA LEU A 654 -10.61 -27.41 -3.42
C LEU A 654 -9.77 -27.27 -2.13
N PHE A 655 -10.40 -26.93 -1.01
CA PHE A 655 -9.73 -26.87 0.29
C PHE A 655 -9.22 -28.22 0.80
N SER A 656 -9.96 -29.31 0.54
CA SER A 656 -9.56 -30.66 0.95
C SER A 656 -8.34 -31.15 0.17
N GLU A 657 -8.19 -30.72 -1.09
CA GLU A 657 -6.97 -30.89 -1.88
C GLU A 657 -5.83 -29.99 -1.40
N TYR A 658 -6.06 -28.68 -1.23
CA TYR A 658 -5.00 -27.76 -0.80
C TYR A 658 -4.46 -28.04 0.61
N ARG A 659 -5.23 -28.69 1.49
CA ARG A 659 -4.76 -29.19 2.80
C ARG A 659 -3.59 -30.19 2.68
N LYS A 660 -3.40 -30.84 1.53
CA LYS A 660 -2.26 -31.74 1.25
C LYS A 660 -0.94 -31.00 0.98
N PHE A 661 -0.97 -29.67 0.88
CA PHE A 661 0.18 -28.83 0.54
C PHE A 661 0.44 -27.73 1.58
N ASP A 662 -0.62 -27.20 2.21
CA ASP A 662 -0.52 -26.20 3.29
C ASP A 662 -1.56 -26.48 4.39
N SER A 663 -1.10 -26.49 5.65
CA SER A 663 -1.95 -26.67 6.83
C SER A 663 -2.98 -25.55 7.00
N LYS A 664 -2.67 -24.33 6.55
CA LYS A 664 -3.60 -23.17 6.61
C LYS A 664 -4.88 -23.43 5.83
N ALA A 665 -4.82 -24.12 4.69
CA ALA A 665 -6.00 -24.52 3.93
C ALA A 665 -6.92 -25.48 4.74
N GLY A 666 -6.34 -26.32 5.60
CA GLY A 666 -7.08 -27.13 6.57
C GLY A 666 -7.77 -26.29 7.65
N THR A 667 -7.06 -25.33 8.25
CA THR A 667 -7.62 -24.37 9.22
C THR A 667 -8.77 -23.57 8.63
N TYR A 668 -8.62 -23.07 7.41
CA TYR A 668 -9.65 -22.31 6.69
C TYR A 668 -10.90 -23.16 6.42
N LEU A 669 -10.74 -24.44 6.07
CA LEU A 669 -11.86 -25.37 5.89
C LEU A 669 -12.65 -25.63 7.17
N VAL A 670 -11.98 -25.70 8.33
CA VAL A 670 -12.64 -25.84 9.64
C VAL A 670 -13.42 -24.57 9.99
N ALA A 671 -12.80 -23.40 9.87
CA ALA A 671 -13.45 -22.12 10.13
C ALA A 671 -14.68 -21.89 9.24
N ILE A 672 -14.56 -22.15 7.93
CA ILE A 672 -15.65 -22.04 6.95
C ILE A 672 -16.80 -23.01 7.26
N LYS A 673 -16.51 -24.25 7.71
CA LYS A 673 -17.54 -25.21 8.11
C LYS A 673 -18.23 -24.84 9.43
N SER A 674 -17.49 -24.29 10.39
CA SER A 674 -18.07 -23.77 11.65
C SER A 674 -19.04 -22.62 11.35
N LEU A 675 -18.59 -21.64 10.56
CA LEU A 675 -19.42 -20.50 10.11
C LEU A 675 -20.65 -20.94 9.30
N ALA A 676 -20.54 -21.99 8.48
CA ALA A 676 -21.67 -22.54 7.73
C ALA A 676 -22.82 -23.04 8.63
N ASN A 677 -22.50 -23.55 9.82
CA ASN A 677 -23.51 -23.99 10.79
C ASN A 677 -24.23 -22.78 11.40
N SER A 678 -23.49 -21.77 11.87
CA SER A 678 -24.07 -20.53 12.41
C SER A 678 -24.90 -19.75 11.37
N VAL A 679 -24.52 -19.82 10.09
CA VAL A 679 -25.33 -19.27 8.97
C VAL A 679 -26.63 -20.05 8.77
N ALA A 680 -26.63 -21.37 8.96
CA ALA A 680 -27.86 -22.18 8.91
C ALA A 680 -28.78 -21.88 10.12
N GLU A 681 -28.22 -21.67 11.31
CA GLU A 681 -28.95 -21.23 12.49
C GLU A 681 -29.60 -19.85 12.25
N MET A 682 -28.85 -18.85 11.79
CA MET A 682 -29.37 -17.51 11.44
C MET A 682 -30.46 -17.55 10.36
N ALA A 683 -30.35 -18.45 9.38
CA ALA A 683 -31.39 -18.65 8.37
C ALA A 683 -32.66 -19.28 8.97
N SER A 684 -32.53 -20.17 9.96
CA SER A 684 -33.67 -20.81 10.64
C SER A 684 -34.46 -19.86 11.56
N THR A 685 -33.80 -18.86 12.15
CA THR A 685 -34.42 -17.91 13.09
C THR A 685 -35.22 -16.79 12.42
N ASN A 686 -35.20 -16.70 11.09
CA ASN A 686 -35.90 -15.68 10.30
C ASN A 686 -37.06 -16.26 9.45
N PRO A 687 -38.17 -16.71 10.08
CA PRO A 687 -39.34 -17.19 9.35
C PRO A 687 -40.12 -16.03 8.68
N PRO A 688 -40.76 -16.25 7.52
CA PRO A 688 -41.62 -15.25 6.90
C PRO A 688 -42.84 -14.95 7.79
N ARG A 689 -43.15 -13.65 7.93
CA ARG A 689 -44.07 -13.10 8.93
C ARG A 689 -45.51 -13.64 8.81
N ALA A 690 -46.02 -14.26 9.87
CA ALA A 690 -47.47 -14.41 10.07
C ALA A 690 -48.09 -13.03 10.32
N LYS A 691 -49.30 -12.77 9.78
CA LYS A 691 -49.79 -11.40 9.51
C LYS A 691 -49.89 -10.44 10.70
N ASP A 692 -50.03 -10.93 11.93
CA ASP A 692 -50.66 -10.18 13.01
C ASP A 692 -49.70 -9.81 14.16
N ARG A 693 -48.90 -8.75 13.98
CA ARG A 693 -48.18 -8.00 15.04
C ARG A 693 -47.48 -6.75 14.49
N GLU A 694 -47.98 -5.56 14.80
CA GLU A 694 -47.33 -4.28 14.47
C GLU A 694 -46.64 -3.67 15.71
N SER A 695 -45.35 -3.96 15.92
CA SER A 695 -44.50 -3.20 16.85
C SER A 695 -43.00 -3.44 16.64
N ASP A 696 -42.60 -4.71 16.51
CA ASP A 696 -41.20 -5.09 16.71
C ASP A 696 -40.39 -5.04 15.40
N ALA A 697 -39.18 -4.47 15.47
CA ALA A 697 -38.21 -4.49 14.38
C ALA A 697 -37.50 -5.86 14.32
N GLN A 698 -37.26 -6.37 13.10
CA GLN A 698 -36.47 -7.58 12.91
C GLN A 698 -35.02 -7.41 13.39
N PRO A 699 -34.36 -8.48 13.86
CA PRO A 699 -32.91 -8.48 14.02
C PRO A 699 -32.24 -8.33 12.65
N ILE A 700 -31.28 -7.42 12.54
CA ILE A 700 -30.40 -7.33 11.37
C ILE A 700 -29.41 -8.50 11.48
N ASN A 701 -29.22 -9.28 10.40
CA ASN A 701 -28.25 -10.38 10.41
C ASN A 701 -26.83 -9.80 10.51
N ASP A 702 -26.02 -10.30 11.43
CA ASP A 702 -24.60 -9.97 11.46
C ASP A 702 -23.91 -10.65 10.26
N VAL A 703 -23.45 -9.81 9.33
CA VAL A 703 -22.68 -10.20 8.15
C VAL A 703 -21.28 -9.60 8.16
N THR A 704 -20.77 -9.13 9.31
CA THR A 704 -19.40 -8.58 9.42
C THR A 704 -18.32 -9.60 9.09
N TRP A 705 -18.59 -10.88 9.37
CA TRP A 705 -17.76 -12.01 8.90
C TRP A 705 -17.58 -12.03 7.38
N LEU A 706 -18.51 -11.46 6.60
CA LEU A 706 -18.39 -11.36 5.15
C LEU A 706 -17.28 -10.40 4.71
N GLU A 707 -16.75 -9.52 5.56
CA GLU A 707 -15.57 -8.69 5.24
C GLU A 707 -14.23 -9.38 5.58
N THR A 708 -14.22 -10.42 6.41
CA THR A 708 -12.97 -11.07 6.91
C THR A 708 -12.03 -11.55 5.80
N LEU A 709 -10.74 -11.58 6.16
CA LEU A 709 -9.63 -12.14 5.41
C LEU A 709 -9.09 -13.39 6.13
N PRO A 710 -8.34 -14.28 5.43
CA PRO A 710 -7.82 -15.50 6.05
C PRO A 710 -6.87 -15.26 7.23
N ASN A 711 -6.23 -14.07 7.27
CA ASN A 711 -5.32 -13.66 8.33
C ASN A 711 -6.03 -13.19 9.62
N ASP A 712 -7.35 -12.93 9.57
CA ASP A 712 -8.12 -12.42 10.72
C ASP A 712 -8.63 -13.55 11.64
N LEU A 713 -8.42 -14.81 11.26
CA LEU A 713 -8.96 -15.97 11.96
C LEU A 713 -8.26 -16.20 13.32
N PRO A 714 -9.03 -16.40 14.42
CA PRO A 714 -8.45 -16.59 15.75
C PRO A 714 -7.46 -17.76 15.86
N CYS A 715 -6.40 -17.55 16.64
CA CYS A 715 -5.36 -18.56 16.91
C CYS A 715 -5.91 -19.86 17.53
N SER A 716 -7.10 -19.85 18.15
CA SER A 716 -7.77 -21.05 18.65
C SER A 716 -8.03 -22.09 17.55
N TYR A 717 -8.39 -21.66 16.33
CA TYR A 717 -8.57 -22.57 15.19
C TYR A 717 -7.25 -23.16 14.67
N GLN A 718 -6.10 -22.61 15.06
CA GLN A 718 -4.77 -23.14 14.71
C GLN A 718 -4.34 -24.28 15.66
N ALA A 719 -5.04 -24.48 16.79
CA ALA A 719 -4.67 -25.46 17.80
C ALA A 719 -5.36 -26.85 17.64
N GLU A 720 -6.45 -26.93 16.86
CA GLU A 720 -7.24 -28.18 16.70
C GLU A 720 -6.91 -28.98 15.43
N VAL A 721 -5.76 -28.73 14.80
CA VAL A 721 -5.23 -29.62 13.76
C VAL A 721 -4.27 -30.63 14.41
N PRO A 722 -4.64 -31.92 14.57
CA PRO A 722 -3.69 -32.92 15.02
C PRO A 722 -2.56 -33.03 13.99
N LEU A 723 -1.34 -32.76 14.43
CA LEU A 723 -0.12 -33.09 13.69
C LEU A 723 -0.10 -34.60 13.47
N PHE A 724 -0.06 -35.03 12.22
CA PHE A 724 -0.06 -36.44 11.88
C PHE A 724 1.26 -37.10 12.33
N GLU A 725 1.15 -38.16 13.14
CA GLU A 725 2.29 -38.92 13.66
C GLU A 725 2.97 -39.68 12.51
N THR A 726 4.09 -39.17 11.97
CA THR A 726 4.90 -39.94 11.00
C THR A 726 6.39 -39.56 10.88
N TYR A 727 6.91 -38.59 11.66
CA TYR A 727 8.32 -38.16 11.52
C TYR A 727 9.00 -37.75 12.84
N MET A 728 9.06 -38.66 13.82
CA MET A 728 9.93 -38.54 15.00
C MET A 728 10.63 -39.85 15.44
N ASP A 729 10.55 -40.93 14.67
CA ASP A 729 11.13 -42.25 15.01
C ASP A 729 12.57 -42.49 14.52
N CYS A 730 13.28 -41.45 14.05
CA CYS A 730 14.60 -41.57 13.43
C CYS A 730 15.78 -40.97 14.24
N LEU A 731 15.56 -40.53 15.48
CA LEU A 731 16.58 -39.89 16.33
C LEU A 731 16.62 -40.42 17.77
N THR A 732 16.49 -41.73 17.94
CA THR A 732 16.68 -42.44 19.22
C THR A 732 17.79 -43.50 19.08
N ALA A 733 19.03 -43.08 19.33
CA ALA A 733 20.18 -43.95 19.51
C ALA A 733 21.03 -43.41 20.68
N ASP A 734 21.47 -44.30 21.56
CA ASP A 734 21.93 -43.98 22.92
C ASP A 734 23.25 -43.21 23.01
N GLU A 735 23.35 -42.24 23.94
CA GLU A 735 24.03 -42.45 25.23
C GLU A 735 23.78 -41.29 26.23
N PRO A 736 23.93 -41.52 27.56
CA PRO A 736 23.55 -40.55 28.59
C PRO A 736 24.74 -39.71 29.13
N TYR A 737 24.46 -38.46 29.52
CA TYR A 737 25.31 -37.70 30.45
C TYR A 737 24.48 -37.10 31.60
N SER A 738 25.09 -36.99 32.78
CA SER A 738 24.38 -36.88 34.06
C SER A 738 24.15 -35.45 34.57
N LEU A 739 23.16 -35.32 35.46
CA LEU A 739 22.70 -34.07 36.07
C LEU A 739 23.77 -33.36 36.92
N GLY A 740 24.06 -32.10 36.57
CA GLY A 740 24.58 -31.10 37.51
C GLY A 740 23.41 -30.29 38.08
N GLY A 741 23.02 -30.53 39.33
CA GLY A 741 21.80 -29.96 39.91
C GLY A 741 21.90 -28.47 40.26
N SER A 742 20.85 -27.69 39.97
CA SER A 742 20.61 -26.36 40.54
C SER A 742 19.13 -26.00 40.50
N THR A 743 18.48 -25.91 41.66
CA THR A 743 17.06 -25.57 41.79
C THR A 743 16.86 -24.07 41.57
N VAL A 744 16.48 -23.65 40.37
CA VAL A 744 16.28 -22.23 40.05
C VAL A 744 14.97 -21.72 40.67
N HIS A 745 15.07 -20.89 41.70
CA HIS A 745 13.92 -20.21 42.30
C HIS A 745 13.28 -19.23 41.30
N PHE A 746 12.03 -19.51 40.90
CA PHE A 746 11.32 -18.82 39.81
C PHE A 746 10.80 -17.41 40.16
N THR A 747 11.36 -16.74 41.18
CA THR A 747 10.86 -15.48 41.75
C THR A 747 11.73 -14.25 41.44
N SER A 748 12.92 -14.41 40.86
CA SER A 748 13.86 -13.29 40.64
C SER A 748 13.55 -12.41 39.42
N THR A 749 12.86 -12.90 38.40
CA THR A 749 12.85 -12.26 37.07
C THR A 749 11.92 -11.04 37.02
N ALA A 750 10.67 -11.20 37.46
CA ALA A 750 9.66 -10.14 37.43
C ALA A 750 10.09 -8.88 38.19
N SER A 751 10.74 -9.03 39.35
CA SER A 751 11.23 -7.91 40.16
C SER A 751 12.31 -7.08 39.45
N LYS A 752 13.16 -7.71 38.61
CA LYS A 752 14.14 -6.99 37.79
C LYS A 752 13.52 -6.29 36.59
N MET A 753 12.47 -6.86 35.99
CA MET A 753 11.85 -6.33 34.77
C MET A 753 10.88 -5.17 35.04
N ALA A 754 10.16 -5.21 36.17
CA ALA A 754 9.39 -4.06 36.65
C ALA A 754 10.27 -2.81 36.89
N ALA A 755 11.52 -3.01 37.34
CA ALA A 755 12.49 -1.93 37.51
C ALA A 755 12.93 -1.31 36.17
N THR A 756 13.02 -2.09 35.09
CA THR A 756 13.38 -1.59 33.75
C THR A 756 12.40 -0.52 33.25
N MET A 757 11.09 -0.77 33.33
CA MET A 757 10.08 0.21 32.88
C MET A 757 10.05 1.47 33.74
N GLN A 758 10.31 1.36 35.05
CA GLN A 758 10.36 2.53 35.93
C GLN A 758 11.65 3.35 35.72
N ALA A 759 12.77 2.68 35.39
CA ALA A 759 14.03 3.33 35.04
C ALA A 759 13.99 4.05 33.68
N ALA A 760 13.23 3.53 32.70
CA ALA A 760 13.02 4.18 31.41
C ALA A 760 12.27 5.52 31.54
N ASN A 761 11.30 5.63 32.46
CA ASN A 761 10.66 6.91 32.77
C ASN A 761 11.51 7.73 33.75
N ARG A 762 12.52 8.43 33.21
CA ARG A 762 13.42 9.34 33.95
C ARG A 762 12.66 10.34 34.82
N LEU A 763 11.61 10.99 34.31
CA LEU A 763 10.77 11.90 35.08
C LEU A 763 10.16 11.23 36.32
N GLN A 764 9.56 10.06 36.16
CA GLN A 764 8.96 9.30 37.27
C GLN A 764 10.01 8.85 38.29
N SER A 765 11.19 8.42 37.83
CA SER A 765 12.32 8.09 38.70
C SER A 765 12.81 9.30 39.52
N VAL A 766 12.96 10.48 38.91
CA VAL A 766 13.40 11.71 39.59
C VAL A 766 12.36 12.18 40.63
N LEU A 767 11.06 12.17 40.26
CA LEU A 767 9.97 12.57 41.16
C LEU A 767 9.79 11.59 42.33
N LYS A 768 9.96 10.27 42.11
CA LYS A 768 9.98 9.25 43.18
C LYS A 768 11.17 9.42 44.11
N ALA A 769 12.34 9.79 43.59
CA ALA A 769 13.53 10.10 44.39
C ALA A 769 13.44 11.41 45.20
N GLY A 770 12.29 12.11 45.18
CA GLY A 770 12.07 13.35 45.93
C GLY A 770 12.84 14.56 45.38
N LYS A 771 13.39 14.46 44.16
CA LYS A 771 14.15 15.52 43.50
C LYS A 771 13.23 16.35 42.59
N THR A 772 13.63 17.59 42.35
CA THR A 772 13.10 18.41 41.26
C THR A 772 13.50 17.82 39.90
N ALA A 773 12.53 17.69 38.99
CA ALA A 773 12.71 17.28 37.60
C ALA A 773 12.61 18.49 36.65
N TYR A 774 13.67 18.74 35.91
CA TYR A 774 13.84 19.92 35.06
C TYR A 774 13.33 19.64 33.64
N GLY A 775 12.44 20.49 33.12
CA GLY A 775 11.83 20.32 31.81
C GLY A 775 12.06 21.47 30.84
N VAL A 776 11.72 21.21 29.58
CA VAL A 776 11.64 22.21 28.51
C VAL A 776 10.37 21.97 27.69
N TRP A 777 9.75 23.05 27.24
CA TRP A 777 8.50 23.03 26.48
C TRP A 777 8.79 23.15 24.98
N GLN A 778 8.24 22.24 24.18
CA GLN A 778 8.40 22.21 22.72
C GLN A 778 7.10 22.63 22.04
N MET A 779 7.15 23.71 21.28
CA MET A 779 6.03 24.25 20.50
C MET A 779 6.34 24.29 18.98
N PHE A 780 7.60 24.17 18.57
CA PHE A 780 7.99 23.98 17.18
C PHE A 780 8.09 22.49 16.81
N PRO A 781 7.73 22.12 15.57
CA PRO A 781 7.78 20.73 15.13
C PRO A 781 9.18 20.28 14.68
N GLY A 782 9.37 18.97 14.71
CA GLY A 782 10.49 18.30 14.05
C GLY A 782 11.41 17.52 14.99
N ALA A 783 11.65 16.25 14.63
CA ALA A 783 12.53 15.32 15.36
C ALA A 783 13.93 15.87 15.68
N ASN A 784 14.50 16.73 14.82
CA ASN A 784 15.84 17.30 15.04
C ASN A 784 15.87 18.31 16.19
N LEU A 785 14.83 19.14 16.35
CA LEU A 785 14.73 20.07 17.49
C LEU A 785 14.54 19.31 18.79
N SER A 786 13.60 18.35 18.79
CA SER A 786 13.34 17.42 19.89
C SER A 786 14.65 16.75 20.39
N ARG A 787 15.49 16.26 19.45
CA ARG A 787 16.79 15.65 19.75
C ARG A 787 17.83 16.63 20.29
N VAL A 788 17.84 17.89 19.82
CA VAL A 788 18.74 18.93 20.34
C VAL A 788 18.37 19.27 21.78
N MET A 789 17.09 19.52 22.06
CA MET A 789 16.64 19.91 23.40
C MET A 789 16.81 18.80 24.43
N ALA A 790 16.48 17.55 24.10
CA ALA A 790 16.69 16.43 25.02
C ALA A 790 18.18 16.24 25.37
N ARG A 791 19.10 16.62 24.48
CA ARG A 791 20.56 16.61 24.74
C ARG A 791 21.06 17.78 25.61
N CYS A 792 20.23 18.77 25.91
CA CYS A 792 20.58 19.88 26.82
C CYS A 792 20.59 19.48 28.31
N GLY A 793 20.22 18.23 28.64
CA GLY A 793 20.36 17.67 29.99
C GLY A 793 19.07 17.60 30.83
N PHE A 794 17.95 18.12 30.31
CA PHE A 794 16.62 18.04 30.94
C PHE A 794 16.20 16.59 31.28
N ASP A 795 15.34 16.45 32.29
CA ASP A 795 14.76 15.16 32.70
C ASP A 795 13.53 14.79 31.87
N TRP A 796 12.84 15.80 31.32
CA TRP A 796 11.69 15.67 30.45
C TRP A 796 11.67 16.75 29.35
N VAL A 797 11.04 16.42 28.23
CA VAL A 797 10.64 17.38 27.19
C VAL A 797 9.13 17.23 27.04
N LEU A 798 8.40 18.35 27.09
CA LEU A 798 6.96 18.35 26.82
C LEU A 798 6.68 18.77 25.38
N VAL A 799 5.99 17.89 24.65
CA VAL A 799 5.49 18.12 23.30
C VAL A 799 4.09 18.73 23.42
N ASP A 800 3.93 19.96 22.95
CA ASP A 800 2.69 20.73 23.09
C ASP A 800 1.81 20.59 21.84
N THR A 801 0.68 19.87 21.93
CA THR A 801 -0.30 19.78 20.84
C THR A 801 -1.53 20.68 21.07
N GLU A 802 -1.52 21.52 22.11
CA GLU A 802 -2.59 22.50 22.40
C GLU A 802 -2.28 23.89 21.84
N HIS A 803 -1.03 24.35 21.96
CA HIS A 803 -0.58 25.65 21.42
C HIS A 803 0.65 25.52 20.52
N GLY A 804 1.33 24.37 20.52
CA GLY A 804 2.42 24.12 19.59
C GLY A 804 1.91 23.91 18.17
N ASN A 805 2.74 24.26 17.19
CA ASN A 805 2.51 23.90 15.79
C ASN A 805 2.99 22.45 15.57
N ILE A 806 2.38 21.50 16.28
CA ILE A 806 2.77 20.09 16.34
C ILE A 806 1.53 19.22 16.13
N ASP A 807 1.43 18.60 14.95
CA ASP A 807 0.40 17.61 14.66
C ASP A 807 0.73 16.22 15.24
N ASP A 808 -0.23 15.29 15.18
CA ASP A 808 -0.10 13.91 15.67
C ASP A 808 1.10 13.13 15.10
N ALA A 809 1.43 13.34 13.82
CA ALA A 809 2.56 12.66 13.19
C ALA A 809 3.88 13.25 13.71
N GLN A 810 3.94 14.57 13.85
CA GLN A 810 5.07 15.30 14.41
C GLN A 810 5.27 15.01 15.91
N MET A 811 4.17 14.82 16.66
CA MET A 811 4.18 14.31 18.03
C MET A 811 4.78 12.91 18.07
N HIS A 812 4.31 11.98 17.23
CA HIS A 812 4.82 10.60 17.20
C HIS A 812 6.32 10.55 16.83
N GLU A 813 6.80 11.41 15.93
CA GLU A 813 8.23 11.57 15.67
C GLU A 813 9.00 12.13 16.88
N ALA A 814 8.47 13.17 17.53
CA ALA A 814 9.11 13.81 18.69
C ALA A 814 9.22 12.85 19.87
N VAL A 815 8.12 12.19 20.25
CA VAL A 815 8.02 11.25 21.38
C VAL A 815 9.08 10.15 21.27
N GLY A 816 9.14 9.45 20.13
CA GLY A 816 10.11 8.37 19.92
C GLY A 816 11.57 8.85 19.95
N VAL A 817 11.85 10.06 19.45
CA VAL A 817 13.21 10.62 19.42
C VAL A 817 13.66 11.17 20.78
N ILE A 818 12.75 11.72 21.59
CA ILE A 818 13.02 12.13 22.98
C ILE A 818 13.32 10.89 23.82
N ALA A 819 12.45 9.87 23.77
CA ALA A 819 12.62 8.61 24.50
C ALA A 819 13.96 7.93 24.17
N ALA A 820 14.32 7.86 22.87
CA ALA A 820 15.59 7.31 22.39
C ALA A 820 16.85 8.06 22.86
N THR A 821 16.71 9.21 23.55
CA THR A 821 17.83 9.92 24.20
C THR A 821 17.91 9.75 25.72
N GLY A 822 17.04 8.94 26.34
CA GLY A 822 17.03 8.73 27.80
C GLY A 822 16.41 9.90 28.58
N VAL A 823 15.48 10.62 27.95
CA VAL A 823 14.71 11.73 28.51
C VAL A 823 13.24 11.38 28.37
N SER A 824 12.39 11.74 29.35
CA SER A 824 10.97 11.37 29.27
C SER A 824 10.20 12.31 28.33
N PRO A 825 9.58 11.82 27.23
CA PRO A 825 8.57 12.58 26.51
C PRO A 825 7.31 12.70 27.36
N VAL A 826 6.86 13.93 27.58
CA VAL A 826 5.51 14.26 28.07
C VAL A 826 4.75 14.87 26.91
N VAL A 827 3.44 14.64 26.81
CA VAL A 827 2.58 15.32 25.82
C VAL A 827 1.54 16.17 26.55
N ARG A 828 1.40 17.44 26.18
CA ARG A 828 0.19 18.22 26.50
C ARG A 828 -0.81 18.01 25.38
N ILE A 829 -1.91 17.30 25.69
CA ILE A 829 -3.04 17.09 24.76
C ILE A 829 -3.95 18.32 24.78
N ALA A 830 -4.65 18.62 23.69
CA ALA A 830 -5.43 19.86 23.60
C ALA A 830 -6.76 19.88 24.40
N ALA A 831 -7.29 18.71 24.77
CA ALA A 831 -8.51 18.57 25.57
C ALA A 831 -8.48 17.31 26.43
N ASN A 832 -9.33 17.21 27.45
CA ASN A 832 -9.44 16.04 28.34
C ASN A 832 -10.22 14.87 27.69
N GLU A 833 -9.98 14.61 26.41
CA GLU A 833 -10.72 13.61 25.65
C GLU A 833 -10.08 12.23 25.67
N GLY A 834 -10.91 11.21 25.85
CA GLY A 834 -10.44 9.83 26.03
C GLY A 834 -9.65 9.30 24.82
N TRP A 835 -9.99 9.78 23.63
CA TRP A 835 -9.32 9.40 22.38
C TRP A 835 -7.95 10.09 22.19
N MET A 836 -7.76 11.30 22.73
CA MET A 836 -6.47 12.01 22.77
C MET A 836 -5.48 11.38 23.75
N VAL A 837 -5.97 10.74 24.82
CA VAL A 837 -5.13 10.01 25.78
C VAL A 837 -4.65 8.68 25.20
N LYS A 838 -5.56 7.92 24.56
CA LYS A 838 -5.33 6.61 23.96
C LYS A 838 -6.27 6.45 22.77
N ARG A 839 -5.79 5.96 21.63
CA ARG A 839 -6.59 5.85 20.39
C ARG A 839 -7.88 5.08 20.66
N MET A 840 -9.02 5.70 20.37
CA MET A 840 -10.33 5.07 20.51
C MET A 840 -10.57 4.07 19.37
N PHE A 841 -10.15 2.82 19.55
CA PHE A 841 -10.74 1.72 18.80
C PHE A 841 -12.21 1.59 19.22
N MET A 842 -13.11 2.20 18.45
CA MET A 842 -14.53 2.36 18.80
C MET A 842 -15.26 1.01 18.78
N VAL A 843 -15.33 0.36 19.94
CA VAL A 843 -16.35 -0.69 20.20
C VAL A 843 -17.70 -0.02 20.53
N ASN A 844 -18.20 0.71 19.53
CA ASN A 844 -19.58 1.16 19.32
C ASN A 844 -20.42 1.66 20.52
N THR A 845 -19.87 2.53 21.38
CA THR A 845 -20.67 3.27 22.40
C THR A 845 -21.44 4.46 21.83
N ALA A 846 -21.29 4.79 20.54
CA ALA A 846 -22.02 5.86 19.86
C ALA A 846 -23.55 5.63 19.77
N PHE A 847 -24.03 4.44 20.13
CA PHE A 847 -25.43 4.05 20.12
C PHE A 847 -26.34 4.77 21.14
N ILE A 848 -25.79 5.58 22.05
CA ILE A 848 -26.52 6.11 23.22
C ILE A 848 -26.66 7.64 23.24
N THR A 849 -25.63 8.41 22.85
CA THR A 849 -25.62 9.88 23.04
C THR A 849 -26.01 10.70 21.81
N GLY A 850 -25.85 10.18 20.59
CA GLY A 850 -26.38 10.79 19.36
C GLY A 850 -25.60 11.97 18.78
N GLU A 851 -24.45 12.34 19.36
CA GLU A 851 -23.56 13.37 18.83
C GLU A 851 -22.50 12.78 17.88
N MET A 852 -22.09 13.55 16.86
CA MET A 852 -21.17 13.12 15.80
C MET A 852 -19.86 13.92 15.85
N ASP A 853 -18.84 13.36 16.49
CA ASP A 853 -17.47 13.86 16.37
C ASP A 853 -16.94 13.53 14.97
N ASN A 854 -16.78 14.56 14.14
CA ASN A 854 -16.26 14.46 12.77
C ASN A 854 -14.82 14.97 12.71
N ASP A 855 -13.84 14.17 13.17
CA ASP A 855 -12.46 14.34 12.70
C ASP A 855 -11.64 13.03 12.68
N GLY A 856 -10.31 13.15 12.62
CA GLY A 856 -9.43 12.20 11.96
C GLY A 856 -9.07 10.90 12.68
N SER A 857 -8.22 10.12 12.00
CA SER A 857 -7.59 8.91 12.53
C SER A 857 -6.43 9.27 13.46
N GLU A 858 -6.72 9.93 14.57
CA GLU A 858 -5.74 10.49 15.51
C GLU A 858 -5.16 9.39 16.43
N ILE A 859 -3.96 9.62 16.98
CA ILE A 859 -3.16 8.69 17.79
C ILE A 859 -3.06 9.26 19.21
N GLY A 860 -3.75 8.63 20.16
CA GLY A 860 -3.67 9.07 21.55
C GLY A 860 -2.23 9.06 22.10
N ALA A 861 -1.87 10.09 22.87
CA ALA A 861 -0.49 10.39 23.28
C ALA A 861 0.25 9.22 23.96
N LEU A 862 -0.44 8.44 24.82
CA LEU A 862 0.16 7.29 25.50
C LEU A 862 0.35 6.07 24.56
N ASP A 863 -0.33 6.03 23.41
CA ASP A 863 -0.19 4.97 22.39
C ASP A 863 0.96 5.26 21.41
N ALA A 864 1.30 6.55 21.21
CA ALA A 864 2.55 6.98 20.60
C ALA A 864 3.77 6.73 21.51
N GLY A 865 3.55 6.37 22.79
CA GLY A 865 4.62 6.03 23.74
C GLY A 865 5.11 7.19 24.60
N ALA A 866 4.28 8.20 24.86
CA ALA A 866 4.60 9.23 25.86
C ALA A 866 4.77 8.61 27.25
N HIS A 867 5.78 9.05 28.00
CA HIS A 867 6.05 8.62 29.39
C HIS A 867 5.12 9.29 30.41
N GLY A 868 4.43 10.35 29.98
CA GLY A 868 3.31 10.92 30.71
C GLY A 868 2.49 11.86 29.83
N ILE A 869 1.32 12.23 30.33
CA ILE A 869 0.43 13.23 29.73
C ILE A 869 0.20 14.39 30.70
N LEU A 870 0.02 15.57 30.14
CA LEU A 870 -0.49 16.77 30.79
C LEU A 870 -1.81 17.16 30.13
N VAL A 871 -2.81 17.52 30.93
CA VAL A 871 -4.16 17.83 30.43
C VAL A 871 -4.59 19.22 30.87
N PRO A 872 -4.93 20.12 29.93
CA PRO A 872 -5.39 21.48 30.18
C PRO A 872 -6.89 21.55 30.51
N LEU A 873 -7.36 22.74 30.86
CA LEU A 873 -8.78 23.13 30.98
C LEU A 873 -9.63 22.21 31.89
N LEU A 874 -8.99 21.55 32.86
CA LEU A 874 -9.63 20.59 33.76
C LEU A 874 -10.27 21.31 34.95
N GLU A 875 -11.59 21.25 35.08
CA GLU A 875 -12.34 22.04 36.06
C GLU A 875 -12.67 21.32 37.37
N THR A 876 -12.91 20.00 37.34
CA THR A 876 -13.49 19.27 38.48
C THR A 876 -12.76 17.96 38.82
N ALA A 877 -13.02 17.44 40.02
CA ALA A 877 -12.57 16.11 40.43
C ALA A 877 -13.24 14.97 39.64
N ASP A 878 -14.37 15.21 38.97
CA ASP A 878 -14.97 14.27 38.01
C ASP A 878 -14.13 14.20 36.72
N ASP A 879 -13.65 15.34 36.22
CA ASP A 879 -12.82 15.40 35.00
C ASP A 879 -11.45 14.74 35.21
N ALA A 880 -10.86 14.90 36.40
CA ALA A 880 -9.68 14.14 36.81
C ALA A 880 -9.97 12.62 36.92
N ARG A 881 -11.17 12.21 37.34
CA ARG A 881 -11.57 10.79 37.34
C ARG A 881 -11.86 10.23 35.95
N LYS A 882 -12.34 11.04 34.99
CA LYS A 882 -12.44 10.69 33.56
C LYS A 882 -11.04 10.44 32.99
N LEU A 883 -10.11 11.38 33.21
CA LEU A 883 -8.73 11.29 32.74
C LEU A 883 -8.03 10.00 33.19
N VAL A 884 -8.11 9.67 34.49
CA VAL A 884 -7.47 8.45 35.02
C VAL A 884 -8.06 7.18 34.39
N GLN A 885 -9.37 7.16 34.12
CA GLN A 885 -10.00 6.05 33.40
C GLN A 885 -9.49 5.93 31.95
N SER A 886 -9.20 7.02 31.26
CA SER A 886 -8.62 7.00 29.91
C SER A 886 -7.13 6.63 29.91
N ALA A 887 -6.38 7.03 30.93
CA ALA A 887 -4.92 6.91 30.99
C ALA A 887 -4.42 5.55 31.49
N LYS A 888 -5.12 4.92 32.45
CA LYS A 888 -4.69 3.69 33.13
C LYS A 888 -5.46 2.47 32.62
N PHE A 889 -4.78 1.33 32.51
CA PHE A 889 -5.36 0.03 32.15
C PHE A 889 -6.21 -0.57 33.29
N PRO A 890 -7.12 -1.51 33.01
CA PRO A 890 -7.82 -2.29 34.04
C PRO A 890 -6.85 -2.95 35.04
N PRO A 891 -7.18 -3.05 36.34
CA PRO A 891 -8.45 -2.65 36.96
C PRO A 891 -8.53 -1.17 37.36
N VAL A 892 -7.45 -0.38 37.20
CA VAL A 892 -7.38 1.01 37.66
C VAL A 892 -8.16 1.97 36.75
N GLY A 893 -8.18 1.68 35.45
CA GLY A 893 -8.94 2.44 34.46
C GLY A 893 -9.52 1.56 33.36
N LYS A 894 -9.83 2.18 32.22
CA LYS A 894 -10.51 1.60 31.06
C LYS A 894 -9.67 1.70 29.78
N ARG A 895 -8.38 2.07 29.88
CA ARG A 895 -7.49 2.13 28.71
C ARG A 895 -7.44 0.76 28.04
N GLY A 896 -7.75 0.72 26.74
CA GLY A 896 -7.66 -0.49 25.93
C GLY A 896 -6.22 -0.71 25.42
N PHE A 897 -5.84 -1.98 25.26
CA PHE A 897 -4.51 -2.39 24.82
C PHE A 897 -4.49 -2.73 23.32
N GLY A 898 -3.39 -2.42 22.61
CA GLY A 898 -3.26 -2.74 21.18
C GLY A 898 -2.26 -1.89 20.37
N ALA A 899 -1.77 -0.76 20.88
CA ALA A 899 -0.79 0.06 20.17
C ALA A 899 0.63 -0.57 20.24
N PRO A 900 1.26 -0.93 19.11
CA PRO A 900 2.58 -1.55 19.12
C PRO A 900 3.73 -0.55 19.39
N PHE A 901 3.49 0.74 19.16
CA PHE A 901 4.53 1.78 19.22
C PHE A 901 4.92 2.15 20.65
N ALA A 902 3.97 2.14 21.59
CA ALA A 902 4.18 2.58 22.97
C ALA A 902 5.26 1.80 23.74
N MET A 903 5.52 0.55 23.36
CA MET A 903 6.62 -0.25 23.92
C MET A 903 7.99 0.31 23.52
N GLY A 904 8.14 0.76 22.27
CA GLY A 904 9.43 1.19 21.70
C GLY A 904 10.07 2.38 22.44
N SER A 905 9.27 3.26 23.03
CA SER A 905 9.76 4.36 23.88
C SER A 905 10.29 3.89 25.24
N ILE A 906 9.75 2.79 25.78
CA ILE A 906 10.11 2.25 27.10
C ILE A 906 11.21 1.16 26.99
N GLY A 907 11.49 0.68 25.77
CA GLY A 907 12.61 -0.20 25.42
C GLY A 907 12.17 -1.56 24.89
N ASN A 908 13.06 -2.56 24.94
CA ASN A 908 12.75 -3.94 24.55
C ASN A 908 11.92 -4.66 25.63
N VAL A 909 10.67 -4.21 25.80
CA VAL A 909 9.67 -4.72 26.76
C VAL A 909 8.60 -5.48 25.99
N SER A 910 8.14 -6.63 26.50
CA SER A 910 7.09 -7.40 25.81
C SER A 910 5.69 -6.77 25.97
N PRO A 911 4.72 -7.10 25.09
CA PRO A 911 3.35 -6.61 25.20
C PRO A 911 2.70 -6.89 26.55
N ILE A 912 3.01 -8.05 27.15
CA ILE A 912 2.44 -8.48 28.43
C ILE A 912 3.08 -7.71 29.59
N GLU A 913 4.40 -7.51 29.58
CA GLU A 913 5.12 -6.70 30.57
C GLU A 913 4.65 -5.24 30.56
N TYR A 914 4.47 -4.65 29.37
CA TYR A 914 3.97 -3.29 29.23
C TYR A 914 2.58 -3.17 29.88
N LEU A 915 1.65 -4.07 29.54
CA LEU A 915 0.30 -4.06 30.12
C LEU A 915 0.32 -4.22 31.66
N GLN A 916 1.22 -5.03 32.20
CA GLN A 916 1.34 -5.28 33.64
C GLN A 916 1.94 -4.11 34.44
N HIS A 917 2.80 -3.30 33.85
CA HIS A 917 3.58 -2.28 34.59
C HIS A 917 3.36 -0.84 34.14
N ALA A 918 2.69 -0.59 33.00
CA ALA A 918 2.46 0.77 32.49
C ALA A 918 1.68 1.66 33.47
N ASN A 919 0.76 1.11 34.27
CA ASN A 919 -0.02 1.88 35.26
C ASN A 919 0.87 2.55 36.32
N ASP A 920 1.92 1.86 36.76
CA ASP A 920 2.90 2.33 37.75
C ASP A 920 4.03 3.15 37.12
N ALA A 921 4.30 2.92 35.82
CA ALA A 921 5.38 3.56 35.07
C ALA A 921 5.00 4.92 34.49
N LEU A 922 3.76 5.10 34.02
CA LEU A 922 3.30 6.30 33.28
C LEU A 922 2.72 7.37 34.20
N ILE A 923 3.06 8.64 33.93
CA ILE A 923 2.59 9.81 34.69
C ILE A 923 1.29 10.39 34.11
N THR A 924 0.33 10.68 34.98
CA THR A 924 -0.87 11.47 34.67
C THR A 924 -0.81 12.81 35.39
N ALA A 925 -0.57 13.89 34.64
CA ALA A 925 -0.54 15.27 35.15
C ALA A 925 -1.80 16.05 34.73
N VAL A 926 -2.28 16.93 35.60
CA VAL A 926 -3.40 17.86 35.33
C VAL A 926 -2.91 19.30 35.45
N GLN A 927 -3.34 20.17 34.53
CA GLN A 927 -3.03 21.60 34.57
C GLN A 927 -4.13 22.34 35.34
N ILE A 928 -3.73 23.13 36.34
CA ILE A 928 -4.63 23.95 37.15
C ILE A 928 -4.50 25.40 36.69
N GLU A 929 -5.49 25.83 35.90
CA GLU A 929 -5.48 27.15 35.24
C GLU A 929 -6.87 27.80 35.08
N THR A 930 -7.98 27.06 35.23
CA THR A 930 -9.30 27.69 35.34
C THR A 930 -9.58 28.08 36.79
N LYS A 931 -10.49 29.04 37.00
CA LYS A 931 -10.91 29.40 38.36
C LYS A 931 -11.63 28.22 39.04
N SER A 932 -12.44 27.47 38.29
CA SER A 932 -13.11 26.25 38.77
C SER A 932 -12.09 25.22 39.28
N ALA A 933 -11.00 25.02 38.51
CA ALA A 933 -9.90 24.14 38.88
C ALA A 933 -9.21 24.55 40.19
N LEU A 934 -9.00 25.86 40.39
CA LEU A 934 -8.43 26.41 41.63
C LEU A 934 -9.40 26.26 42.82
N ASP A 935 -10.68 26.53 42.62
CA ASP A 935 -11.69 26.45 43.68
C ASP A 935 -11.89 24.98 44.14
N ASN A 936 -11.82 24.02 43.21
CA ASN A 936 -11.91 22.57 43.46
C ASN A 936 -10.58 21.86 43.75
N VAL A 937 -9.45 22.59 43.91
CA VAL A 937 -8.10 21.99 43.81
C VAL A 937 -7.81 20.90 44.84
N GLU A 938 -8.33 21.01 46.08
CA GLU A 938 -8.14 19.98 47.11
C GLU A 938 -8.93 18.69 46.82
N GLU A 939 -9.98 18.73 46.00
CA GLU A 939 -10.70 17.54 45.55
C GLU A 939 -10.01 16.87 44.36
N ILE A 940 -9.55 17.68 43.39
CA ILE A 940 -8.72 17.20 42.27
C ILE A 940 -7.45 16.53 42.79
N ALA A 941 -6.79 17.12 43.79
CA ALA A 941 -5.61 16.57 44.43
C ALA A 941 -5.85 15.24 45.17
N ARG A 942 -7.08 14.90 45.55
CA ARG A 942 -7.43 13.61 46.19
C ARG A 942 -7.62 12.47 45.21
N VAL A 943 -7.79 12.74 43.91
CA VAL A 943 -8.13 11.70 42.92
C VAL A 943 -7.01 10.64 42.81
N PRO A 944 -7.30 9.34 43.04
CA PRO A 944 -6.33 8.27 42.81
C PRO A 944 -5.93 8.20 41.33
N GLY A 945 -4.66 7.94 41.05
CA GLY A 945 -4.14 7.84 39.68
C GLY A 945 -3.74 9.16 38.99
N VAL A 946 -4.07 10.32 39.57
CA VAL A 946 -3.39 11.60 39.24
C VAL A 946 -2.06 11.65 40.00
N ASP A 947 -0.97 12.03 39.32
CA ASP A 947 0.40 12.02 39.86
C ASP A 947 0.94 13.45 40.11
N VAL A 948 0.59 14.40 39.24
CA VAL A 948 1.10 15.79 39.27
C VAL A 948 -0.05 16.80 39.09
N LEU A 949 -0.06 17.86 39.89
CA LEU A 949 -0.84 19.08 39.62
C LEU A 949 0.14 20.16 39.16
N LEU A 950 0.05 20.58 37.91
CA LEU A 950 0.91 21.58 37.29
C LEU A 950 0.18 22.92 37.17
N VAL A 951 0.80 24.03 37.57
CA VAL A 951 0.18 25.36 37.44
C VAL A 951 0.47 25.98 36.08
N GLY A 952 -0.58 26.44 35.39
CA GLY A 952 -0.49 27.33 34.22
C GLY A 952 -0.74 28.78 34.63
N PRO A 953 0.29 29.56 35.01
CA PRO A 953 0.08 30.81 35.75
C PRO A 953 -0.48 31.96 34.91
N TRP A 954 -0.30 31.96 33.58
CA TRP A 954 -0.90 32.97 32.69
C TRP A 954 -2.42 32.86 32.68
N ASP A 955 -2.93 31.67 32.36
CA ASP A 955 -4.37 31.46 32.24
C ASP A 955 -5.06 31.34 33.59
N LEU A 956 -4.36 30.89 34.64
CA LEU A 956 -4.81 31.07 36.02
C LEU A 956 -4.98 32.55 36.35
N GLY A 957 -3.99 33.39 36.02
CA GLY A 957 -4.06 34.84 36.17
C GLY A 957 -5.25 35.44 35.41
N ASN A 958 -5.44 35.07 34.15
CA ASN A 958 -6.57 35.50 33.34
C ASN A 958 -7.92 35.12 33.99
N ASN A 959 -8.08 33.86 34.40
CA ASN A 959 -9.32 33.33 34.99
C ASN A 959 -9.68 33.91 36.36
N ILE A 960 -8.69 34.32 37.17
CA ILE A 960 -8.94 35.00 38.46
C ILE A 960 -9.02 36.53 38.33
N GLY A 961 -8.99 37.08 37.11
CA GLY A 961 -9.06 38.53 36.86
C GLY A 961 -7.77 39.30 37.18
N ARG A 962 -6.63 38.59 37.23
CA ARG A 962 -5.28 39.11 37.50
C ARG A 962 -4.32 38.73 36.35
N PRO A 963 -4.56 39.21 35.12
CA PRO A 963 -3.76 38.83 33.95
C PRO A 963 -2.28 39.20 34.12
N VAL A 964 -1.39 38.33 33.67
CA VAL A 964 0.08 38.50 33.77
C VAL A 964 0.56 39.48 32.70
N VAL A 965 0.45 40.78 33.01
CA VAL A 965 0.88 41.90 32.16
C VAL A 965 2.27 42.44 32.49
N THR A 966 2.85 41.98 33.59
CA THR A 966 4.17 42.36 34.11
C THR A 966 5.03 41.12 34.39
N ALA A 967 6.34 41.30 34.54
CA ALA A 967 7.22 40.22 35.00
C ALA A 967 6.86 39.76 36.43
N GLU A 968 6.47 40.68 37.30
CA GLU A 968 5.95 40.35 38.63
C GLU A 968 4.50 39.88 38.55
N PHE A 969 4.19 38.79 39.25
CA PHE A 969 2.84 38.24 39.37
C PHE A 969 2.07 38.98 40.48
N HIS A 970 0.75 39.13 40.29
CA HIS A 970 -0.11 39.76 41.29
C HIS A 970 -0.15 38.90 42.58
N PRO A 971 -0.17 39.49 43.80
CA PRO A 971 -0.18 38.73 45.07
C PRO A 971 -1.26 37.64 45.15
N ASP A 972 -2.49 37.93 44.71
CA ASP A 972 -3.58 36.93 44.64
C ASP A 972 -3.22 35.70 43.79
N LEU A 973 -2.42 35.86 42.72
CA LEU A 973 -1.95 34.77 41.87
C LEU A 973 -0.84 33.98 42.56
N GLU A 974 0.08 34.63 43.30
CA GLU A 974 1.06 33.91 44.13
C GLU A 974 0.40 33.11 45.25
N ILE A 975 -0.66 33.65 45.86
CA ILE A 975 -1.49 32.94 46.85
C ILE A 975 -2.19 31.73 46.21
N ALA A 976 -2.70 31.86 44.99
CA ALA A 976 -3.30 30.75 44.24
C ALA A 976 -2.26 29.65 43.90
N ILE A 977 -1.09 30.03 43.38
CA ILE A 977 0.04 29.12 43.10
C ILE A 977 0.44 28.33 44.37
N GLU A 978 0.54 29.02 45.52
CA GLU A 978 0.88 28.40 46.80
C GLU A 978 -0.25 27.51 47.36
N ARG A 979 -1.53 27.85 47.13
CA ARG A 979 -2.67 26.95 47.44
C ARG A 979 -2.56 25.65 46.65
N ILE A 980 -2.32 25.72 45.33
CA ILE A 980 -2.18 24.54 44.48
C ILE A 980 -1.00 23.68 44.93
N ARG A 981 0.15 24.29 45.25
CA ARG A 981 1.33 23.58 45.77
C ARG A 981 1.04 22.85 47.08
N LYS A 982 0.32 23.50 48.01
CA LYS A 982 -0.13 22.91 49.29
C LYS A 982 -1.15 21.78 49.07
N ALA A 983 -2.14 21.98 48.20
CA ALA A 983 -3.16 20.97 47.89
C ALA A 983 -2.53 19.71 47.28
N ALA A 984 -1.61 19.86 46.33
CA ALA A 984 -0.88 18.75 45.73
C ALA A 984 -0.05 18.00 46.78
N THR A 985 0.86 18.69 47.47
CA THR A 985 1.80 18.06 48.42
C THR A 985 1.10 17.47 49.65
N GLY A 986 0.04 18.10 50.15
CA GLY A 986 -0.78 17.60 51.26
C GLY A 986 -1.56 16.32 50.95
N ASN A 987 -1.80 16.01 49.67
CA ASN A 987 -2.40 14.75 49.21
C ASN A 987 -1.35 13.78 48.59
N GLY A 988 -0.06 14.01 48.86
CA GLY A 988 1.05 13.17 48.38
C GLY A 988 1.36 13.30 46.88
N LYS A 989 0.72 14.23 46.17
CA LYS A 989 0.94 14.51 44.75
C LYS A 989 2.16 15.41 44.56
N LYS A 990 2.69 15.45 43.34
CA LYS A 990 3.77 16.38 42.97
C LYS A 990 3.17 17.70 42.51
N ALA A 991 3.77 18.81 42.95
CA ALA A 991 3.43 20.14 42.44
C ALA A 991 4.35 20.49 41.27
N GLY A 992 3.79 20.93 40.14
CA GLY A 992 4.54 21.43 38.99
C GLY A 992 4.16 22.85 38.60
N ILE A 993 4.95 23.49 37.74
CA ILE A 993 4.64 24.84 37.22
C ILE A 993 5.34 25.08 35.87
N TYR A 994 4.67 25.82 34.98
CA TYR A 994 5.26 26.38 33.77
C TYR A 994 5.99 27.71 34.08
N CYS A 995 7.23 27.89 33.61
CA CYS A 995 8.00 29.13 33.76
C CYS A 995 8.60 29.60 32.43
N PRO A 996 8.82 30.92 32.25
CA PRO A 996 9.32 31.50 31.00
C PRO A 996 10.85 31.57 30.93
N SER A 997 11.55 31.42 32.07
CA SER A 997 13.00 31.52 32.17
C SER A 997 13.55 30.80 33.41
N GLY A 998 14.86 30.58 33.44
CA GLY A 998 15.55 29.86 34.51
C GLY A 998 15.48 30.55 35.88
N GLU A 999 15.37 31.88 35.92
CA GLU A 999 15.24 32.67 37.16
C GLU A 999 13.88 32.42 37.83
N PHE A 1000 12.81 32.41 37.03
CA PHE A 1000 11.46 32.06 37.50
C PHE A 1000 11.39 30.60 37.92
N ALA A 1001 11.97 29.69 37.12
CA ALA A 1001 12.08 28.28 37.49
C ALA A 1001 12.78 28.12 38.84
N LYS A 1002 13.93 28.80 39.06
CA LYS A 1002 14.67 28.74 40.32
C LYS A 1002 13.85 29.24 41.51
N LYS A 1003 13.11 30.34 41.37
CA LYS A 1003 12.19 30.86 42.41
C LYS A 1003 11.21 29.79 42.88
N TYR A 1004 10.55 29.08 41.95
CA TYR A 1004 9.56 28.07 42.32
C TYR A 1004 10.19 26.74 42.81
N ILE A 1005 11.38 26.39 42.32
CA ILE A 1005 12.16 25.25 42.85
C ILE A 1005 12.49 25.49 44.33
N ASP A 1006 12.91 26.70 44.70
CA ASP A 1006 13.20 27.06 46.09
C ASP A 1006 11.93 27.13 46.99
N GLN A 1007 10.75 27.30 46.39
CA GLN A 1007 9.45 27.15 47.05
C GLN A 1007 8.98 25.68 47.15
N GLY A 1008 9.75 24.72 46.64
CA GLY A 1008 9.44 23.29 46.72
C GLY A 1008 8.53 22.76 45.61
N PHE A 1009 8.56 23.36 44.42
CA PHE A 1009 7.99 22.75 43.22
C PHE A 1009 8.88 21.59 42.70
N HIS A 1010 8.23 20.53 42.22
CA HIS A 1010 8.84 19.25 41.90
C HIS A 1010 9.04 19.02 40.40
N MET A 1011 8.14 19.54 39.55
CA MET A 1011 8.20 19.38 38.09
C MET A 1011 8.11 20.76 37.44
N VAL A 1012 9.24 21.29 36.95
CA VAL A 1012 9.34 22.70 36.55
C VAL A 1012 9.80 22.81 35.10
N SER A 1013 8.99 23.44 34.26
CA SER A 1013 9.42 23.85 32.92
C SER A 1013 10.36 25.04 33.05
N VAL A 1014 11.57 24.95 32.51
CA VAL A 1014 12.61 25.99 32.64
C VAL A 1014 12.43 27.10 31.61
N ILE A 1015 12.03 26.74 30.39
CA ILE A 1015 11.81 27.64 29.24
C ILE A 1015 11.04 26.90 28.14
N SER A 1016 10.53 27.62 27.13
CA SER A 1016 10.03 27.06 25.87
C SER A 1016 10.97 27.36 24.70
N ASP A 1017 10.94 26.51 23.66
CA ASP A 1017 11.72 26.70 22.43
C ASP A 1017 11.43 28.03 21.70
N VAL A 1018 10.15 28.40 21.60
CA VAL A 1018 9.67 29.67 21.04
C VAL A 1018 10.16 30.90 21.80
N THR A 1019 10.50 30.77 23.09
CA THR A 1019 11.10 31.86 23.89
C THR A 1019 12.62 31.81 23.84
N ALA A 1020 13.24 30.63 23.94
CA ALA A 1020 14.68 30.45 23.96
C ALA A 1020 15.36 30.88 22.64
N LEU A 1021 14.81 30.50 21.49
CA LEU A 1021 15.41 30.76 20.18
C LEU A 1021 15.52 32.26 19.86
N PRO A 1022 14.46 33.09 19.98
CA PRO A 1022 14.57 34.53 19.76
C PRO A 1022 15.51 35.23 20.74
N ILE A 1023 15.55 34.82 22.02
CA ILE A 1023 16.46 35.40 23.02
C ILE A 1023 17.92 35.17 22.61
N PHE A 1024 18.31 33.92 22.36
CA PHE A 1024 19.70 33.58 22.04
C PHE A 1024 20.17 34.20 20.71
N LEU A 1025 19.32 34.18 19.69
CA LEU A 1025 19.61 34.77 18.37
C LEU A 1025 19.72 36.30 18.46
N SER A 1026 18.82 36.95 19.20
CA SER A 1026 18.86 38.41 19.40
C SER A 1026 20.08 38.84 20.22
N GLN A 1027 20.42 38.11 21.28
CA GLN A 1027 21.62 38.37 22.07
C GLN A 1027 22.90 38.21 21.23
N SER A 1028 22.99 37.15 20.43
CA SER A 1028 24.10 36.93 19.51
C SER A 1028 24.21 38.06 18.47
N LEU A 1029 23.09 38.52 17.92
CA LEU A 1029 23.05 39.66 16.99
C LEU A 1029 23.46 40.98 17.66
N LYS A 1030 23.07 41.22 18.91
CA LYS A 1030 23.49 42.41 19.67
C LYS A 1030 25.00 42.45 19.88
N VAL A 1031 25.57 41.35 20.37
CA VAL A 1031 27.03 41.19 20.52
C VAL A 1031 27.75 41.39 19.18
N ALA A 1032 27.20 40.88 18.07
CA ALA A 1032 27.77 41.07 16.73
C ALA A 1032 27.67 42.51 16.20
N LYS A 1033 26.77 43.35 16.72
CA LYS A 1033 26.66 44.78 16.41
C LYS A 1033 27.43 45.69 17.38
N GLY A 1034 27.73 45.21 18.59
CA GLY A 1034 28.17 46.05 19.71
C GLY A 1034 27.04 46.77 20.46
N GLU A 1035 25.83 46.20 20.47
CA GLU A 1035 24.68 46.63 21.31
C GLU A 1035 24.71 46.00 22.71
#